data_AF-A0A845L5H3-F1
#
_entry.id   AF-A0A845L5H3-F1
#
_cell.length_a   1.000
_cell.length_b   1.000
_cell.length_c   1.000
_cell.angle_alpha   90.00
_cell.angle_beta   90.00
_cell.angle_gamma   90.00
#
_symmetry.space_group_name_H-M   'P 1'
#
loop_
_entity.id
_entity.type
_entity.pdbx_description
1 polymer ?
#
loop_
_entity_poly.entity_id
_entity_poly.type
_entity_poly.pdbx_seq_one_letter_code
_entity_poly.pdbx_strand_id
1 'polypeptide(L)'
;MEIILTHNNTDFDGLAASFAASKLYPRAIPVLAGKLSANVQEFMALHKDTLGFKTIKDIPAQQVKRVILVDTKMASRVGPLGQLTQKPDVDVHIYDHHPAGADDTPASQLVREDVGAVTTILVEILRRRHCRLTPFEATVLALGIYEDTGGLMFSTTTERDAAAVAYLLGRGANLSVINEFIDRPLSMEQKELLRELTSRSVVLVIHGIRVVVTSAELDEYVEGLSHLVHRLGDIESPDVMVAVVRMHDRVHVVARSRIEAVRVNSLVQPLGGGGHGSAAAASIKGGDAAVILEQLVHSLYDTIRPQRGAREIMSSPVKTITPDTTIDDAGKVMLRYGHTGLPVVEGDRLAGVISRRDFDKAYIHGLRHAPVKGFMSRNVITINPDTSLRDIQRLLIEHDIGRLPVLEGGKLVGIVSRTDVLRTLHGENMPVRYWTNFLSARAGEAAPVGPEQQVVDRMRQHLPPHILDLFEDVGRLADGNSVQVYVVGGFVRDLLLGVNNLDIDLVVEGDGIRFAAELARFLKGTLRTHEKFGTAVIRWGDQKIDVATARREFYQYPAALPQVEASDLRQDLYRRDFTINALAIRLNRERFGELVDFFQGVKDLEQGLVRVLYNLSFVEDPTRILRAIRFEQRYRFTIEPQTMGFAREAIARHMIRELSYERMVDELILILSEENPAPALRRLTELGLWEYLLPGLAWTPWVEVEVSAAPPMLKALAEAGLPISRRPWVVYFYILARHLSMEGVRFVNDHYPMKQVMRDGLFKLHKEGKDTNQALMNWLRADNPLSRLESILRDWPEEAILALRAGFSLPDTLRLFEAWRRIRETHPRLTGNDLKALKIPPGPIYARILNRLRLERLDGRLADAGAERDFVRHLLRGEAPALETKGGKHV
;
A
#
# COMPACT_ATOMS: atom_id res chain seq x y z
N MET A 1 0.36 53.06 27.20
CA MET A 1 -0.31 52.85 25.90
C MET A 1 0.39 51.70 25.18
N GLU A 2 -0.36 50.88 24.45
CA GLU A 2 0.19 49.82 23.60
C GLU A 2 -0.11 50.18 22.14
N ILE A 3 0.82 49.97 21.23
CA ILE A 3 0.64 50.28 19.80
C ILE A 3 1.04 49.11 18.92
N ILE A 4 0.39 48.97 17.77
CA ILE A 4 0.73 47.98 16.74
C ILE A 4 1.28 48.72 15.53
N LEU A 5 2.44 48.28 15.04
CA LEU A 5 3.14 48.86 13.90
C LEU A 5 3.46 47.77 12.87
N THR A 6 3.44 48.18 11.60
CA THR A 6 3.86 47.37 10.44
C THR A 6 4.77 48.21 9.54
N HIS A 7 5.30 47.61 8.46
CA HIS A 7 6.26 48.26 7.57
C HIS A 7 5.67 49.49 6.84
N ASN A 8 6.55 50.40 6.42
CA ASN A 8 6.24 51.73 5.88
C ASN A 8 5.49 51.73 4.55
N ASN A 9 5.40 50.60 3.86
CA ASN A 9 4.67 50.47 2.60
C ASN A 9 3.54 49.46 2.77
N THR A 10 2.65 49.72 3.74
CA THR A 10 1.68 48.74 4.24
C THR A 10 0.80 48.19 3.13
N ASP A 11 0.88 46.88 2.91
CA ASP A 11 0.01 46.09 2.06
C ASP A 11 -1.12 45.44 2.89
N PHE A 12 -1.96 44.61 2.27
CA PHE A 12 -3.05 43.95 2.99
C PHE A 12 -2.55 42.96 4.02
N ASP A 13 -1.38 42.33 3.88
CA ASP A 13 -0.88 41.43 4.92
C ASP A 13 -0.47 42.25 6.16
N GLY A 14 0.31 43.31 5.99
CA GLY A 14 0.64 44.24 7.07
C GLY A 14 -0.59 44.89 7.72
N LEU A 15 -1.59 45.28 6.92
CA LEU A 15 -2.86 45.82 7.42
C LEU A 15 -3.68 44.78 8.19
N ALA A 16 -3.89 43.61 7.61
CA ALA A 16 -4.70 42.53 8.17
C ALA A 16 -4.05 41.95 9.43
N ALA A 17 -2.73 41.79 9.43
CA ALA A 17 -1.96 41.39 10.59
C ALA A 17 -2.06 42.43 11.72
N SER A 18 -1.99 43.73 11.39
CA SER A 18 -2.17 44.80 12.38
C SER A 18 -3.57 44.76 12.98
N PHE A 19 -4.58 44.53 12.15
CA PHE A 19 -5.96 44.37 12.59
C PHE A 19 -6.14 43.12 13.47
N ALA A 20 -5.60 41.97 13.06
CA ALA A 20 -5.64 40.72 13.81
C ALA A 20 -4.97 40.86 15.19
N ALA A 21 -3.80 41.53 15.23
CA ALA A 21 -3.10 41.81 16.46
C ALA A 21 -3.92 42.70 17.41
N SER A 22 -4.71 43.66 16.90
CA SER A 22 -5.59 44.49 17.75
C SER A 22 -6.67 43.66 18.48
N LYS A 23 -7.07 42.52 17.91
CA LYS A 23 -7.99 41.56 18.56
C LYS A 23 -7.28 40.73 19.63
N LEU A 24 -5.99 40.43 19.44
CA LEU A 24 -5.17 39.72 20.43
C LEU A 24 -4.73 40.61 21.61
N TYR A 25 -4.56 41.91 21.33
CA TYR A 25 -4.18 42.94 22.29
C TYR A 25 -5.25 44.02 22.35
N PRO A 26 -6.38 43.82 23.09
CA PRO A 26 -7.51 44.76 23.08
C PRO A 26 -7.21 46.19 23.56
N ARG A 27 -6.05 46.41 24.21
CA ARG A 27 -5.57 47.72 24.67
C ARG A 27 -4.59 48.38 23.68
N ALA A 28 -4.19 47.67 22.63
CA ALA A 28 -3.25 48.14 21.64
C ALA A 28 -3.98 48.84 20.49
N ILE A 29 -3.43 49.98 20.09
CA ILE A 29 -3.99 50.79 19.00
C ILE A 29 -3.16 50.53 17.74
N PRO A 30 -3.78 50.08 16.63
CA PRO A 30 -3.07 49.94 15.37
C PRO A 30 -2.77 51.32 14.75
N VAL A 31 -1.53 51.51 14.31
CA VAL A 31 -1.03 52.80 13.84
C VAL A 31 -0.50 52.68 12.41
N LEU A 32 -0.97 53.57 11.54
CA LEU A 32 -0.44 53.73 10.19
C LEU A 32 0.80 54.63 10.23
N ALA A 33 1.97 54.00 10.13
CA ALA A 33 3.26 54.67 10.26
C ALA A 33 3.85 55.20 8.94
N GLY A 34 3.39 54.68 7.79
CA GLY A 34 3.97 54.97 6.48
C GLY A 34 2.94 55.18 5.37
N LYS A 35 3.41 55.07 4.13
CA LYS A 35 2.59 55.13 2.93
C LYS A 35 1.80 53.82 2.82
N LEU A 36 0.53 53.92 2.44
CA LEU A 36 -0.28 52.74 2.12
C LEU A 36 -0.04 52.37 0.66
N SER A 37 -0.01 51.07 0.37
CA SER A 37 -0.18 50.58 -0.99
C SER A 37 -1.50 51.09 -1.58
N ALA A 38 -1.58 51.24 -2.90
CA ALA A 38 -2.70 51.94 -3.54
C ALA A 38 -4.06 51.24 -3.35
N ASN A 39 -4.07 49.91 -3.26
CA ASN A 39 -5.22 49.06 -2.97
C ASN A 39 -5.65 49.18 -1.50
N VAL A 40 -4.70 49.15 -0.55
CA VAL A 40 -4.98 49.39 0.87
C VAL A 40 -5.49 50.82 1.09
N GLN A 41 -4.96 51.82 0.38
CA GLN A 41 -5.41 53.20 0.50
C GLN A 41 -6.88 53.36 0.10
N GLU A 42 -7.30 52.72 -0.99
CA GLU A 42 -8.71 52.72 -1.44
C GLU A 42 -9.61 51.97 -0.45
N PHE A 43 -9.18 50.80 0.00
CA PHE A 43 -9.91 50.03 1.00
C PHE A 43 -10.08 50.81 2.31
N MET A 44 -9.00 51.47 2.77
CA MET A 44 -9.02 52.30 3.97
C MET A 44 -9.89 53.54 3.79
N ALA A 45 -9.97 54.13 2.59
CA ALA A 45 -10.86 55.28 2.35
C ALA A 45 -12.35 54.93 2.59
N LEU A 46 -12.73 53.67 2.35
CA LEU A 46 -14.10 53.18 2.54
C LEU A 46 -14.35 52.63 3.96
N HIS A 47 -13.31 52.14 4.65
CA HIS A 47 -13.48 51.34 5.88
C HIS A 47 -12.73 51.89 7.12
N LYS A 48 -12.15 53.09 7.04
CA LYS A 48 -11.32 53.68 8.12
C LYS A 48 -11.96 53.64 9.49
N ASP A 49 -13.23 54.03 9.59
CA ASP A 49 -13.95 54.16 10.85
C ASP A 49 -14.23 52.80 11.52
N THR A 50 -14.21 51.72 10.74
CA THR A 50 -14.47 50.35 11.25
C THR A 50 -13.21 49.68 11.77
N LEU A 51 -12.04 50.02 11.22
CA LEU A 51 -10.78 49.34 11.52
C LEU A 51 -9.99 49.96 12.68
N GLY A 52 -10.36 51.17 13.11
CA GLY A 52 -9.82 51.78 14.35
C GLY A 52 -8.35 52.22 14.28
N PHE A 53 -7.79 52.36 13.08
CA PHE A 53 -6.40 52.79 12.90
C PHE A 53 -6.22 54.28 13.20
N LYS A 54 -5.12 54.60 13.86
CA LYS A 54 -4.67 55.99 14.11
C LYS A 54 -3.45 56.34 13.27
N THR A 55 -3.19 57.63 13.08
CA THR A 55 -1.95 58.09 12.44
C THR A 55 -0.88 58.36 13.49
N ILE A 56 0.40 58.42 13.10
CA ILE A 56 1.50 58.74 14.02
C ILE A 56 1.23 60.02 14.84
N LYS A 57 0.60 61.02 14.23
CA LYS A 57 0.31 62.32 14.87
C LYS A 57 -0.63 62.19 16.08
N ASP A 58 -1.42 61.12 16.12
CA ASP A 58 -2.40 60.87 17.18
C ASP A 58 -1.80 60.09 18.37
N ILE A 59 -0.51 59.77 18.32
CA ILE A 59 0.16 58.90 19.29
C ILE A 59 1.14 59.71 20.16
N PRO A 60 0.85 59.90 21.46
CA PRO A 60 1.80 60.51 22.39
C PRO A 60 2.93 59.53 22.70
N ALA A 61 4.04 59.64 21.97
CA ALA A 61 5.16 58.70 22.01
C ALA A 61 5.73 58.44 23.42
N GLN A 62 5.65 59.40 24.34
CA GLN A 62 6.11 59.27 25.73
C GLN A 62 5.23 58.36 26.60
N GLN A 63 4.00 58.06 26.18
CA GLN A 63 3.05 57.24 26.93
C GLN A 63 3.04 55.77 26.47
N VAL A 64 3.82 55.42 25.44
CA VAL A 64 3.91 54.07 24.90
C VAL A 64 4.76 53.20 25.82
N LYS A 65 4.20 52.08 26.27
CA LYS A 65 4.85 51.09 27.13
C LYS A 65 5.07 49.74 26.45
N ARG A 66 4.38 49.48 25.34
CA ARG A 66 4.54 48.28 24.51
C ARG A 66 4.38 48.60 23.03
N VAL A 67 5.21 47.98 22.20
CA VAL A 67 5.11 47.98 20.73
C VAL A 67 4.94 46.54 20.24
N ILE A 68 3.92 46.31 19.42
CA ILE A 68 3.71 45.04 18.72
C ILE A 68 4.07 45.28 17.25
N LEU A 69 5.12 44.64 16.75
CA LEU A 69 5.49 44.64 15.35
C LEU A 69 4.84 43.45 14.64
N VAL A 70 4.25 43.71 13.48
CA VAL A 70 3.69 42.69 12.60
C VAL A 70 4.21 42.88 11.18
N ASP A 71 4.48 41.76 10.50
CA ASP A 71 4.98 41.73 9.13
C ASP A 71 6.34 42.44 8.92
N THR A 72 7.07 42.59 10.01
CA THR A 72 8.43 43.11 10.02
C THR A 72 9.02 42.96 11.41
N LYS A 73 10.33 42.77 11.43
CA LYS A 73 11.16 42.75 12.63
C LYS A 73 12.21 43.85 12.63
N MET A 74 12.20 44.75 11.65
CA MET A 74 13.17 45.83 11.51
C MET A 74 12.54 47.17 11.96
N ALA A 75 13.08 47.76 13.03
CA ALA A 75 12.66 49.07 13.52
C ALA A 75 12.79 50.18 12.47
N SER A 76 13.76 50.07 11.56
CA SER A 76 13.96 51.02 10.45
C SER A 76 12.83 51.01 9.43
N ARG A 77 12.05 49.92 9.35
CA ARG A 77 10.95 49.76 8.39
C ARG A 77 9.61 50.29 8.89
N VAL A 78 9.47 50.72 10.15
CA VAL A 78 8.17 51.09 10.76
C VAL A 78 8.04 52.58 11.11
N GLY A 79 8.84 53.41 10.44
CA GLY A 79 8.75 54.86 10.53
C GLY A 79 9.29 55.44 11.84
N PRO A 80 8.98 56.71 12.17
CA PRO A 80 9.57 57.42 13.31
C PRO A 80 9.31 56.75 14.68
N LEU A 81 8.17 56.08 14.83
CA LEU A 81 7.83 55.36 16.06
C LEU A 81 8.65 54.09 16.28
N GLY A 82 9.36 53.60 15.25
CA GLY A 82 10.27 52.45 15.37
C GLY A 82 11.38 52.66 16.39
N GLN A 83 11.82 53.90 16.63
CA GLN A 83 12.82 54.22 17.65
C GLN A 83 12.37 53.84 19.07
N LEU A 84 11.07 53.72 19.32
CA LEU A 84 10.55 53.31 20.62
C LEU A 84 10.92 51.86 20.96
N THR A 85 11.14 51.01 19.96
CA THR A 85 11.53 49.60 20.16
C THR A 85 12.94 49.44 20.74
N GLN A 86 13.77 50.49 20.68
CA GLN A 86 15.12 50.50 21.23
C GLN A 86 15.17 51.01 22.67
N LYS A 87 14.03 51.48 23.22
CA LYS A 87 13.98 52.01 24.57
C LYS A 87 13.85 50.87 25.59
N PRO A 88 14.67 50.83 26.66
CA PRO A 88 14.67 49.74 27.62
C PRO A 88 13.38 49.64 28.48
N ASP A 89 12.59 50.72 28.55
CA ASP A 89 11.31 50.79 29.26
C ASP A 89 10.08 50.44 28.39
N VAL A 90 10.30 50.04 27.14
CA VAL A 90 9.26 49.66 26.18
C VAL A 90 9.34 48.16 25.89
N ASP A 91 8.25 47.44 26.15
CA ASP A 91 8.11 46.02 25.87
C ASP A 91 7.86 45.78 24.36
N VAL A 92 8.53 44.82 23.73
CA VAL A 92 8.47 44.62 22.26
C VAL A 92 8.06 43.19 21.91
N HIS A 93 6.93 43.05 21.20
CA HIS A 93 6.46 41.77 20.66
C HIS A 93 6.53 41.78 19.14
N ILE A 94 6.90 40.67 18.51
CA ILE A 94 7.07 40.56 17.05
C ILE A 94 6.35 39.31 16.51
N TYR A 95 5.59 39.49 15.44
CA TYR A 95 5.04 38.43 14.59
C TYR A 95 5.53 38.64 13.16
N ASP A 96 6.26 37.68 12.60
CA ASP A 96 6.88 37.81 11.27
C ASP A 96 7.03 36.42 10.62
N HIS A 97 7.13 36.36 9.30
CA HIS A 97 7.39 35.14 8.52
C HIS A 97 8.72 35.19 7.75
N HIS A 98 9.44 36.33 7.80
CA HIS A 98 10.71 36.51 7.10
C HIS A 98 11.93 35.85 7.81
N PRO A 99 12.92 35.30 7.07
CA PRO A 99 14.12 34.66 7.64
C PRO A 99 14.97 35.60 8.52
N ALA A 100 15.66 35.07 9.55
CA ALA A 100 16.54 35.82 10.47
C ALA A 100 17.54 36.75 9.75
N GLY A 101 17.68 37.98 10.24
CA GLY A 101 18.58 39.01 9.69
C GLY A 101 19.49 39.62 10.77
N ALA A 102 20.60 40.24 10.37
CA ALA A 102 21.56 40.85 11.30
C ALA A 102 21.02 42.11 12.01
N ASP A 103 20.01 42.77 11.41
CA ASP A 103 19.40 44.02 11.89
C ASP A 103 18.05 43.79 12.59
N ASP A 104 17.81 42.58 13.10
CA ASP A 104 16.55 42.22 13.76
C ASP A 104 16.39 42.94 15.10
N THR A 105 15.20 43.50 15.34
CA THR A 105 14.90 44.25 16.57
C THR A 105 14.77 43.28 17.74
N PRO A 106 15.45 43.51 18.88
CA PRO A 106 15.28 42.70 20.08
C PRO A 106 13.83 42.72 20.57
N ALA A 107 13.28 41.55 20.91
CA ALA A 107 11.91 41.39 21.34
C ALA A 107 11.81 40.52 22.60
N SER A 108 10.91 40.88 23.51
CA SER A 108 10.56 40.04 24.66
C SER A 108 9.70 38.85 24.25
N GLN A 109 8.97 38.97 23.13
CA GLN A 109 8.23 37.88 22.50
C GLN A 109 8.43 37.91 20.98
N LEU A 110 8.93 36.82 20.40
CA LEU A 110 9.07 36.65 18.96
C LEU A 110 8.32 35.39 18.51
N VAL A 111 7.40 35.53 17.57
CA VAL A 111 6.71 34.43 16.89
C VAL A 111 7.08 34.50 15.42
N ARG A 112 7.89 33.55 14.97
CA ARG A 112 8.29 33.41 13.57
C ARG A 112 8.02 32.00 13.08
N GLU A 113 7.27 31.90 11.99
CA GLU A 113 6.86 30.64 11.37
C GLU A 113 7.06 30.73 9.86
N ASP A 114 7.42 29.63 9.22
CA ASP A 114 7.55 29.57 7.76
C ASP A 114 6.16 29.37 7.14
N VAL A 115 5.46 30.48 6.88
CA VAL A 115 4.14 30.53 6.23
C VAL A 115 4.11 31.58 5.13
N GLY A 116 3.12 31.50 4.24
CA GLY A 116 2.98 32.39 3.09
C GLY A 116 2.45 33.78 3.41
N ALA A 117 1.92 34.03 4.62
CA ALA A 117 1.50 35.34 5.10
C ALA A 117 1.56 35.41 6.63
N VAL A 118 1.96 36.53 7.23
CA VAL A 118 1.95 36.69 8.71
C VAL A 118 0.52 36.65 9.26
N THR A 119 -0.47 37.09 8.47
CA THR A 119 -1.88 37.00 8.85
C THR A 119 -2.32 35.56 9.13
N THR A 120 -1.74 34.56 8.45
CA THR A 120 -2.00 33.13 8.73
C THR A 120 -1.68 32.77 10.17
N ILE A 121 -0.51 33.20 10.68
CA ILE A 121 -0.08 32.96 12.08
C ILE A 121 -1.12 33.55 13.05
N LEU A 122 -1.54 34.78 12.81
CA LEU A 122 -2.46 35.51 13.70
C LEU A 122 -3.86 34.91 13.66
N VAL A 123 -4.34 34.47 12.49
CA VAL A 123 -5.63 33.77 12.33
C VAL A 123 -5.63 32.45 13.11
N GLU A 124 -4.55 31.68 13.06
CA GLU A 124 -4.42 30.45 13.85
C GLU A 124 -4.47 30.71 15.36
N ILE A 125 -3.84 31.79 15.83
CA ILE A 125 -3.90 32.19 17.24
C ILE A 125 -5.31 32.62 17.63
N LEU A 126 -5.97 33.45 16.82
CA LEU A 126 -7.36 33.89 17.04
C LEU A 126 -8.33 32.69 17.08
N ARG A 127 -8.14 31.71 16.18
CA ARG A 127 -8.91 30.46 16.17
C ARG A 127 -8.69 29.65 17.44
N ARG A 128 -7.43 29.46 17.87
CA ARG A 128 -7.08 28.76 19.12
C ARG A 128 -7.66 29.43 20.37
N ARG A 129 -7.73 30.76 20.38
CA ARG A 129 -8.33 31.54 21.49
C ARG A 129 -9.85 31.70 21.39
N HIS A 130 -10.49 31.05 20.41
CA HIS A 130 -11.93 31.14 20.16
C HIS A 130 -12.45 32.59 20.01
N CYS A 131 -11.63 33.48 19.45
CA CYS A 131 -12.04 34.84 19.15
C CYS A 131 -13.12 34.83 18.06
N ARG A 132 -14.26 35.49 18.32
CA ARG A 132 -15.34 35.64 17.34
C ARG A 132 -14.93 36.67 16.29
N LEU A 133 -15.11 36.32 15.03
CA LEU A 133 -14.88 37.18 13.87
C LEU A 133 -16.22 37.46 13.20
N THR A 134 -16.47 38.72 12.84
CA THR A 134 -17.58 39.06 11.94
C THR A 134 -17.22 38.73 10.48
N PRO A 135 -18.19 38.62 9.56
CA PRO A 135 -17.91 38.41 8.13
C PRO A 135 -16.97 39.47 7.53
N PHE A 136 -17.13 40.73 7.93
CA PHE A 136 -16.24 41.81 7.50
C PHE A 136 -14.81 41.60 7.99
N GLU A 137 -14.64 41.27 9.28
CA GLU A 137 -13.32 41.00 9.86
C GLU A 137 -12.66 39.79 9.20
N ALA A 138 -13.43 38.73 8.92
CA ALA A 138 -12.93 37.57 8.20
C ALA A 138 -12.49 37.93 6.78
N THR A 139 -13.18 38.87 6.13
CA THR A 139 -12.82 39.38 4.79
C THR A 139 -11.50 40.15 4.82
N VAL A 140 -11.29 41.02 5.82
CA VAL A 140 -10.03 41.77 6.01
C VAL A 140 -8.86 40.82 6.22
N LEU A 141 -9.03 39.80 7.06
CA LEU A 141 -7.97 38.80 7.29
C LEU A 141 -7.69 37.95 6.06
N ALA A 142 -8.71 37.65 5.26
CA ALA A 142 -8.53 36.91 4.02
C ALA A 142 -7.79 37.75 2.96
N LEU A 143 -8.09 39.05 2.85
CA LEU A 143 -7.36 39.97 1.95
C LEU A 143 -5.84 39.92 2.18
N GLY A 144 -5.39 39.90 3.45
CA GLY A 144 -3.98 39.80 3.77
C GLY A 144 -3.33 38.51 3.29
N ILE A 145 -3.97 37.36 3.55
CA ILE A 145 -3.44 36.07 3.09
C ILE A 145 -3.45 35.99 1.55
N TYR A 146 -4.51 36.45 0.88
CA TYR A 146 -4.61 36.41 -0.58
C TYR A 146 -3.57 37.30 -1.26
N GLU A 147 -3.22 38.46 -0.68
CA GLU A 147 -2.19 39.33 -1.27
C GLU A 147 -0.81 38.68 -1.24
N ASP A 148 -0.36 38.21 -0.08
CA ASP A 148 1.03 37.73 0.06
C ASP A 148 1.26 36.32 -0.50
N THR A 149 0.19 35.53 -0.64
CA THR A 149 0.22 34.20 -1.28
C THR A 149 -0.09 34.22 -2.78
N GLY A 150 -0.39 35.39 -3.35
CA GLY A 150 -0.80 35.50 -4.76
C GLY A 150 -2.06 34.69 -5.06
N GLY A 151 -3.05 34.72 -4.17
CA GLY A 151 -4.25 33.90 -4.24
C GLY A 151 -3.99 32.41 -4.05
N LEU A 152 -3.06 32.06 -3.16
CA LEU A 152 -2.59 30.70 -2.86
C LEU A 152 -1.78 30.02 -3.99
N MET A 153 -1.27 30.80 -4.94
CA MET A 153 -0.58 30.29 -6.13
C MET A 153 0.94 30.51 -6.09
N PHE A 154 1.45 31.32 -5.18
CA PHE A 154 2.89 31.52 -5.04
C PHE A 154 3.55 30.29 -4.42
N SER A 155 4.81 30.02 -4.80
CA SER A 155 5.59 28.88 -4.31
C SER A 155 5.91 28.95 -2.81
N THR A 156 5.74 30.11 -2.18
CA THR A 156 5.88 30.34 -0.74
C THR A 156 4.61 30.02 0.05
N THR A 157 3.48 29.76 -0.64
CA THR A 157 2.21 29.38 -0.02
C THR A 157 2.34 27.99 0.62
N THR A 158 1.84 27.86 1.86
CA THR A 158 1.83 26.62 2.63
C THR A 158 0.41 26.09 2.80
N GLU A 159 0.25 24.82 3.22
CA GLU A 159 -1.08 24.28 3.54
C GLU A 159 -1.77 25.02 4.68
N ARG A 160 -1.00 25.70 5.55
CA ARG A 160 -1.51 26.50 6.67
C ARG A 160 -2.24 27.74 6.17
N ASP A 161 -1.75 28.37 5.11
CA ASP A 161 -2.40 29.53 4.49
C ASP A 161 -3.77 29.13 3.91
N ALA A 162 -3.83 27.99 3.21
CA ALA A 162 -5.08 27.44 2.69
C ALA A 162 -6.07 27.08 3.83
N ALA A 163 -5.57 26.50 4.93
CA ALA A 163 -6.39 26.17 6.08
C ALA A 163 -6.92 27.41 6.82
N ALA A 164 -6.12 28.48 6.91
CA ALA A 164 -6.53 29.76 7.47
C ALA A 164 -7.60 30.43 6.60
N VAL A 165 -7.42 30.45 5.28
CA VAL A 165 -8.44 30.93 4.33
C VAL A 165 -9.72 30.12 4.46
N ALA A 166 -9.66 28.79 4.50
CA ALA A 166 -10.83 27.93 4.67
C ALA A 166 -11.59 28.25 5.97
N TYR A 167 -10.86 28.52 7.07
CA TYR A 167 -11.46 28.94 8.33
C TYR A 167 -12.18 30.29 8.19
N LEU A 168 -11.55 31.28 7.55
CA LEU A 168 -12.12 32.61 7.34
C LEU A 168 -13.35 32.59 6.43
N LEU A 169 -13.34 31.78 5.37
CA LEU A 169 -14.51 31.52 4.53
C LEU A 169 -15.64 30.91 5.34
N GLY A 170 -15.34 29.97 6.25
CA GLY A 170 -16.30 29.44 7.22
C GLY A 170 -16.85 30.48 8.21
N ARG A 171 -16.24 31.67 8.32
CA ARG A 171 -16.72 32.82 9.10
C ARG A 171 -17.40 33.90 8.24
N GLY A 172 -17.58 33.65 6.94
CA GLY A 172 -18.29 34.55 6.03
C GLY A 172 -17.39 35.56 5.32
N ALA A 173 -16.09 35.30 5.16
CA ALA A 173 -15.23 36.13 4.31
C ALA A 173 -15.80 36.24 2.88
N ASN A 174 -15.82 37.46 2.32
CA ASN A 174 -16.44 37.75 1.03
C ASN A 174 -15.42 37.76 -0.12
N LEU A 175 -15.46 36.71 -0.94
CA LEU A 175 -14.57 36.57 -2.10
C LEU A 175 -14.74 37.65 -3.16
N SER A 176 -15.94 38.23 -3.33
CA SER A 176 -16.16 39.29 -4.30
C SER A 176 -15.40 40.56 -3.93
N VAL A 177 -15.39 40.91 -2.62
CA VAL A 177 -14.60 42.03 -2.11
C VAL A 177 -13.11 41.73 -2.24
N ILE A 178 -12.69 40.50 -1.93
CA ILE A 178 -11.27 40.11 -2.10
C ILE A 178 -10.83 40.30 -3.55
N ASN A 179 -11.63 39.84 -4.51
CA ASN A 179 -11.32 39.96 -5.94
C ASN A 179 -11.24 41.42 -6.40
N GLU A 180 -12.09 42.31 -5.89
CA GLU A 180 -12.11 43.74 -6.23
C GLU A 180 -10.78 44.44 -5.89
N PHE A 181 -10.20 44.13 -4.73
CA PHE A 181 -9.01 44.82 -4.22
C PHE A 181 -7.68 44.17 -4.60
N ILE A 182 -7.67 42.87 -4.93
CA ILE A 182 -6.46 42.14 -5.34
C ILE A 182 -6.20 42.30 -6.85
N ASP A 183 -7.23 42.24 -7.70
CA ASP A 183 -7.07 42.18 -9.15
C ASP A 183 -7.27 43.56 -9.84
N ARG A 184 -6.33 44.49 -9.63
CA ARG A 184 -6.44 45.83 -10.25
C ARG A 184 -6.10 45.85 -11.76
N PRO A 185 -6.78 46.72 -12.53
CA PRO A 185 -6.37 47.07 -13.89
C PRO A 185 -5.02 47.81 -13.89
N LEU A 186 -4.18 47.55 -14.89
CA LEU A 186 -2.89 48.24 -15.06
C LEU A 186 -3.09 49.74 -15.33
N SER A 187 -2.24 50.60 -14.74
CA SER A 187 -2.19 52.04 -15.06
C SER A 187 -1.75 52.26 -16.52
N MET A 188 -1.89 53.48 -17.05
CA MET A 188 -1.46 53.76 -18.43
C MET A 188 0.07 53.64 -18.58
N GLU A 189 0.81 54.11 -17.59
CA GLU A 189 2.27 54.02 -17.52
C GLU A 189 2.72 52.56 -17.42
N GLN A 190 2.02 51.75 -16.63
CA GLN A 190 2.25 50.31 -16.52
C GLN A 190 1.94 49.55 -17.82
N LYS A 191 0.87 49.93 -18.53
CA LYS A 191 0.53 49.38 -19.86
C LYS A 191 1.60 49.73 -20.89
N GLU A 192 2.12 50.95 -20.85
CA GLU A 192 3.16 51.40 -21.76
C GLU A 192 4.49 50.69 -21.51
N LEU A 193 4.90 50.57 -20.25
CA LEU A 193 6.06 49.77 -19.86
C LEU A 193 5.89 48.29 -20.24
N LEU A 194 4.72 47.70 -20.00
CA LEU A 194 4.46 46.32 -20.42
C LEU A 194 4.60 46.17 -21.94
N ARG A 195 4.05 47.11 -22.72
CA ARG A 195 4.19 47.14 -24.19
C ARG A 195 5.64 47.24 -24.62
N GLU A 196 6.43 48.12 -24.00
CA GLU A 196 7.88 48.23 -24.25
C GLU A 196 8.59 46.90 -23.99
N LEU A 197 8.37 46.31 -22.80
CA LEU A 197 9.00 45.05 -22.41
C LEU A 197 8.62 43.90 -23.34
N THR A 198 7.36 43.80 -23.76
CA THR A 198 6.92 42.80 -24.75
C THR A 198 7.59 43.03 -26.09
N SER A 199 7.59 44.27 -26.61
CA SER A 199 8.16 44.56 -27.95
C SER A 199 9.67 44.34 -28.05
N ARG A 200 10.39 44.44 -26.92
CA ARG A 200 11.84 44.28 -26.84
C ARG A 200 12.28 42.92 -26.27
N SER A 201 11.33 42.00 -26.05
CA SER A 201 11.64 40.67 -25.55
C SER A 201 12.39 39.84 -26.59
N VAL A 202 13.51 39.25 -26.16
CA VAL A 202 14.31 38.32 -26.95
C VAL A 202 14.19 36.93 -26.33
N VAL A 203 13.85 35.95 -27.17
CA VAL A 203 13.79 34.55 -26.76
C VAL A 203 15.13 33.88 -27.05
N LEU A 204 15.76 33.36 -26.00
CA LEU A 204 16.97 32.54 -26.05
C LEU A 204 16.59 31.09 -25.72
N VAL A 205 17.22 30.13 -26.40
CA VAL A 205 17.09 28.71 -26.05
C VAL A 205 18.46 28.22 -25.59
N ILE A 206 18.63 28.07 -24.29
CA ILE A 206 19.88 27.65 -23.66
C ILE A 206 19.69 26.22 -23.15
N HIS A 207 20.36 25.25 -23.78
CA HIS A 207 20.25 23.83 -23.44
C HIS A 207 18.80 23.29 -23.34
N GLY A 208 17.91 23.77 -24.21
CA GLY A 208 16.49 23.39 -24.25
C GLY A 208 15.55 24.19 -23.33
N ILE A 209 16.12 25.06 -22.49
CA ILE A 209 15.39 25.98 -21.61
C ILE A 209 15.11 27.28 -22.38
N ARG A 210 13.84 27.66 -22.46
CA ARG A 210 13.39 28.90 -23.10
C ARG A 210 13.52 30.05 -22.11
N VAL A 211 14.53 30.88 -22.34
CA VAL A 211 14.82 32.07 -21.53
C VAL A 211 14.34 33.28 -22.31
N VAL A 212 13.50 34.12 -21.70
CA VAL A 212 13.13 35.41 -22.27
C VAL A 212 13.84 36.51 -21.51
N VAL A 213 14.53 37.36 -22.26
CA VAL A 213 15.26 38.50 -21.73
C VAL A 213 14.73 39.79 -22.37
N THR A 214 14.57 40.84 -21.58
CA THR A 214 14.05 42.12 -22.07
C THR A 214 14.69 43.29 -21.31
N SER A 215 14.78 44.44 -21.97
CA SER A 215 15.22 45.68 -21.35
C SER A 215 14.46 46.89 -21.85
N ALA A 216 14.23 47.86 -20.96
CA ALA A 216 13.56 49.12 -21.25
C ALA A 216 14.22 50.28 -20.49
N GLU A 217 13.99 51.51 -20.96
CA GLU A 217 14.47 52.72 -20.30
C GLU A 217 13.35 53.76 -20.22
N LEU A 218 13.14 54.30 -19.03
CA LEU A 218 12.09 55.27 -18.72
C LEU A 218 12.67 56.45 -17.95
N ASP A 219 12.19 57.65 -18.30
CA ASP A 219 12.51 58.87 -17.57
C ASP A 219 11.77 58.96 -16.22
N GLU A 220 10.62 58.28 -16.10
CA GLU A 220 9.80 58.26 -14.90
C GLU A 220 9.85 56.92 -14.14
N TYR A 221 9.55 56.94 -12.83
CA TYR A 221 9.49 55.73 -12.01
C TYR A 221 8.11 55.09 -12.11
N VAL A 222 8.07 53.82 -12.52
CA VAL A 222 6.83 53.04 -12.61
C VAL A 222 6.82 51.97 -11.52
N GLU A 223 5.81 52.04 -10.64
CA GLU A 223 5.65 51.10 -9.54
C GLU A 223 5.18 49.71 -10.02
N GLY A 224 5.65 48.65 -9.37
CA GLY A 224 5.16 47.29 -9.60
C GLY A 224 5.81 46.51 -10.76
N LEU A 225 7.06 46.82 -11.13
CA LEU A 225 7.79 46.09 -12.18
C LEU A 225 7.76 44.57 -11.99
N SER A 226 7.89 44.06 -10.76
CA SER A 226 7.81 42.63 -10.47
C SER A 226 6.48 41.97 -10.89
N HIS A 227 5.36 42.70 -10.76
CA HIS A 227 4.04 42.23 -11.21
C HIS A 227 3.90 42.33 -12.73
N LEU A 228 4.47 43.34 -13.36
CA LEU A 228 4.49 43.46 -14.83
C LEU A 228 5.30 42.33 -15.46
N VAL A 229 6.47 42.01 -14.90
CA VAL A 229 7.31 40.89 -15.36
C VAL A 229 6.64 39.55 -15.09
N HIS A 230 5.86 39.43 -14.00
CA HIS A 230 5.01 38.25 -13.77
C HIS A 230 3.97 38.07 -14.87
N ARG A 231 3.17 39.10 -15.15
CA ARG A 231 2.15 39.09 -16.21
C ARG A 231 2.77 38.84 -17.58
N LEU A 232 3.91 39.46 -17.86
CA LEU A 232 4.66 39.22 -19.09
C LEU A 232 5.14 37.77 -19.18
N GLY A 233 5.57 37.18 -18.06
CA GLY A 233 5.87 35.75 -17.96
C GLY A 233 4.67 34.86 -18.26
N ASP A 234 3.45 35.27 -17.89
CA ASP A 234 2.22 34.55 -18.25
C ASP A 234 1.90 34.65 -19.73
N ILE A 235 2.11 35.83 -20.33
CA ILE A 235 1.91 36.07 -21.77
C ILE A 235 2.94 35.30 -22.61
N GLU A 236 4.23 35.47 -22.32
CA GLU A 236 5.31 34.86 -23.10
C GLU A 236 5.51 33.39 -22.79
N SER A 237 5.14 32.95 -21.58
CA SER A 237 5.36 31.60 -21.07
C SER A 237 6.79 31.06 -21.24
N PRO A 238 7.82 31.75 -20.73
CA PRO A 238 9.18 31.24 -20.70
C PRO A 238 9.42 30.32 -19.49
N ASP A 239 10.48 29.52 -19.55
CA ASP A 239 10.98 28.76 -18.41
C ASP A 239 11.71 29.69 -17.43
N VAL A 240 12.44 30.68 -17.95
CA VAL A 240 13.14 31.73 -17.20
C VAL A 240 12.88 33.09 -17.85
N MET A 241 12.56 34.10 -17.04
CA MET A 241 12.31 35.47 -17.48
C MET A 241 13.29 36.42 -16.78
N VAL A 242 13.95 37.30 -17.53
CA VAL A 242 14.82 38.35 -16.99
C VAL A 242 14.44 39.69 -17.63
N ALA A 243 14.13 40.68 -16.80
CA ALA A 243 13.83 42.03 -17.23
C ALA A 243 14.77 43.03 -16.55
N VAL A 244 15.38 43.92 -17.32
CA VAL A 244 16.28 44.98 -16.83
C VAL A 244 15.74 46.33 -17.28
N VAL A 245 15.27 47.14 -16.34
CA VAL A 245 14.61 48.42 -16.65
C VAL A 245 15.33 49.56 -15.95
N ARG A 246 15.81 50.54 -16.73
CA ARG A 246 16.31 51.80 -16.16
C ARG A 246 15.12 52.74 -15.92
N MET A 247 14.98 53.23 -14.69
CA MET A 247 13.98 54.23 -14.31
C MET A 247 14.71 55.34 -13.55
N HIS A 248 14.69 56.57 -14.06
CA HIS A 248 15.51 57.68 -13.55
C HIS A 248 17.02 57.32 -13.47
N ASP A 249 17.63 57.41 -12.28
CA ASP A 249 19.05 57.21 -11.99
C ASP A 249 19.36 55.78 -11.50
N ARG A 250 18.40 54.84 -11.60
CA ARG A 250 18.55 53.47 -11.13
C ARG A 250 18.15 52.43 -12.18
N VAL A 251 18.85 51.31 -12.17
CA VAL A 251 18.53 50.13 -12.97
C VAL A 251 17.89 49.08 -12.07
N HIS A 252 16.68 48.66 -12.43
CA HIS A 252 15.91 47.64 -11.75
C HIS A 252 16.01 46.33 -12.52
N VAL A 253 16.43 45.26 -11.84
CA VAL A 253 16.50 43.91 -12.40
C VAL A 253 15.44 43.05 -11.73
N VAL A 254 14.65 42.33 -12.53
CA VAL A 254 13.72 41.31 -12.05
C VAL A 254 13.97 40.03 -12.83
N ALA A 255 14.22 38.94 -12.11
CA ALA A 255 14.37 37.61 -12.69
C ALA A 255 13.37 36.64 -12.06
N ARG A 256 12.76 35.79 -12.88
CA ARG A 256 11.84 34.73 -12.44
C ARG A 256 12.14 33.42 -13.16
N SER A 257 12.01 32.31 -12.44
CA SER A 257 12.12 30.96 -12.99
C SER A 257 10.88 30.15 -12.61
N ARG A 258 10.35 29.41 -13.59
CA ARG A 258 9.28 28.42 -13.40
C ARG A 258 9.82 27.01 -13.18
N ILE A 259 11.13 26.83 -13.29
CA ILE A 259 11.80 25.53 -13.15
C ILE A 259 12.82 25.58 -12.02
N GLU A 260 12.80 24.58 -11.14
CA GLU A 260 13.75 24.50 -10.01
C GLU A 260 15.21 24.37 -10.46
N ALA A 261 15.42 23.85 -11.67
CA ALA A 261 16.74 23.68 -12.26
C ALA A 261 17.48 25.01 -12.47
N VAL A 262 16.79 26.16 -12.50
CA VAL A 262 17.40 27.49 -12.65
C VAL A 262 17.07 28.36 -11.45
N ARG A 263 18.06 28.59 -10.58
CA ARG A 263 17.92 29.42 -9.37
C ARG A 263 18.26 30.88 -9.66
N VAL A 264 17.24 31.71 -9.89
CA VAL A 264 17.44 33.12 -10.31
C VAL A 264 18.01 34.03 -9.22
N ASN A 265 17.91 33.67 -7.94
CA ASN A 265 18.60 34.43 -6.89
C ASN A 265 20.12 34.43 -7.08
N SER A 266 20.71 33.32 -7.54
CA SER A 266 22.15 33.25 -7.80
C SER A 266 22.61 34.17 -8.94
N LEU A 267 21.71 34.47 -9.88
CA LEU A 267 21.95 35.40 -11.00
C LEU A 267 21.96 36.86 -10.54
N VAL A 268 21.10 37.20 -9.58
CA VAL A 268 20.83 38.60 -9.19
C VAL A 268 21.65 39.02 -7.95
N GLN A 269 22.08 38.07 -7.12
CA GLN A 269 22.88 38.31 -5.91
C GLN A 269 24.21 39.06 -6.16
N PRO A 270 24.97 38.79 -7.24
CA PRO A 270 26.19 39.55 -7.55
C PRO A 270 25.93 41.05 -7.80
N LEU A 271 24.71 41.42 -8.14
CA LEU A 271 24.27 42.81 -8.37
C LEU A 271 23.76 43.49 -7.09
N GLY A 272 23.91 42.85 -5.92
CA GLY A 272 23.41 43.35 -4.64
C GLY A 272 21.90 43.17 -4.45
N GLY A 273 21.26 42.33 -5.26
CA GLY A 273 19.84 41.99 -5.12
C GLY A 273 19.57 40.77 -4.23
N GLY A 274 18.30 40.56 -3.92
CA GLY A 274 17.81 39.47 -3.05
C GLY A 274 16.62 38.74 -3.65
N GLY A 275 16.20 37.65 -3.00
CA GLY A 275 15.03 36.85 -3.38
C GLY A 275 15.20 35.35 -3.15
N HIS A 276 14.34 34.56 -3.79
CA HIS A 276 14.29 33.10 -3.74
C HIS A 276 14.79 32.46 -5.04
N GLY A 277 14.92 31.13 -5.04
CA GLY A 277 15.32 30.37 -6.24
C GLY A 277 14.42 30.61 -7.45
N SER A 278 13.13 30.92 -7.24
CA SER A 278 12.13 31.15 -8.29
C SER A 278 11.92 32.62 -8.67
N ALA A 279 12.29 33.58 -7.82
CA ALA A 279 12.09 35.01 -8.08
C ALA A 279 13.13 35.86 -7.34
N ALA A 280 13.76 36.79 -8.03
CA ALA A 280 14.78 37.67 -7.46
C ALA A 280 14.73 39.08 -8.08
N ALA A 281 15.15 40.08 -7.32
CA ALA A 281 15.19 41.47 -7.77
C ALA A 281 16.40 42.24 -7.22
N ALA A 282 16.90 43.20 -7.99
CA ALA A 282 17.96 44.14 -7.61
C ALA A 282 17.61 45.57 -8.03
N SER A 283 18.18 46.55 -7.33
CA SER A 283 18.13 47.96 -7.72
C SER A 283 19.51 48.60 -7.61
N ILE A 284 20.12 48.87 -8.76
CA ILE A 284 21.50 49.33 -8.91
C ILE A 284 21.47 50.85 -9.13
N LYS A 285 22.37 51.59 -8.47
CA LYS A 285 22.48 53.04 -8.63
C LYS A 285 23.42 53.36 -9.80
N GLY A 286 22.89 54.04 -10.82
CA GLY A 286 23.60 54.26 -12.09
C GLY A 286 23.80 52.98 -12.90
N GLY A 287 24.21 53.13 -14.16
CA GLY A 287 24.45 52.02 -15.10
C GLY A 287 23.51 52.03 -16.31
N ASP A 288 23.87 51.22 -17.29
CA ASP A 288 23.13 51.03 -18.55
C ASP A 288 22.37 49.69 -18.49
N ALA A 289 21.07 49.73 -18.83
CA ALA A 289 20.22 48.55 -18.77
C ALA A 289 20.66 47.44 -19.74
N ALA A 290 21.17 47.80 -20.92
CA ALA A 290 21.63 46.84 -21.92
C ALA A 290 22.93 46.14 -21.49
N VAL A 291 23.86 46.87 -20.88
CA VAL A 291 25.12 46.30 -20.36
C VAL A 291 24.84 45.29 -19.24
N ILE A 292 23.92 45.62 -18.33
CA ILE A 292 23.52 44.71 -17.25
C ILE A 292 22.79 43.49 -17.82
N LEU A 293 21.92 43.67 -18.81
CA LEU A 293 21.24 42.56 -19.49
C LEU A 293 22.26 41.61 -20.13
N GLU A 294 23.29 42.12 -20.80
CA GLU A 294 24.34 41.32 -21.44
C GLU A 294 25.14 40.50 -20.41
N GLN A 295 25.47 41.09 -19.26
CA GLN A 295 26.12 40.38 -18.15
C GLN A 295 25.26 39.23 -17.60
N LEU A 296 23.95 39.47 -17.44
CA LEU A 296 23.00 38.46 -16.98
C LEU A 296 22.83 37.34 -18.01
N VAL A 297 22.78 37.66 -19.31
CA VAL A 297 22.72 36.66 -20.38
C VAL A 297 23.94 35.75 -20.37
N HIS A 298 25.16 36.31 -20.22
CA HIS A 298 26.38 35.48 -20.10
C HIS A 298 26.31 34.57 -18.86
N SER A 299 25.89 35.11 -17.72
CA SER A 299 25.74 34.33 -16.49
C SER A 299 24.69 33.20 -16.62
N LEU A 300 23.65 33.38 -17.45
CA LEU A 300 22.65 32.34 -17.72
C LEU A 300 23.26 31.15 -18.47
N TYR A 301 24.20 31.36 -19.40
CA TYR A 301 24.91 30.27 -20.09
C TYR A 301 25.78 29.44 -19.13
N ASP A 302 26.37 30.08 -18.12
CA ASP A 302 27.18 29.37 -17.12
C ASP A 302 26.32 28.67 -16.05
N THR A 303 25.15 29.21 -15.76
CA THR A 303 24.25 28.70 -14.71
C THR A 303 23.36 27.55 -15.21
N ILE A 304 22.92 27.61 -16.47
CA ILE A 304 22.03 26.60 -17.06
C ILE A 304 22.85 25.38 -17.50
N ARG A 305 22.75 24.28 -16.73
CA ARG A 305 23.38 23.00 -17.08
C ARG A 305 22.57 22.23 -18.14
N PRO A 306 23.21 21.40 -18.97
CA PRO A 306 22.53 20.54 -19.94
C PRO A 306 21.52 19.61 -19.23
N GLN A 307 20.26 19.69 -19.67
CA GLN A 307 19.18 18.80 -19.23
C GLN A 307 19.34 17.41 -19.86
N ARG A 308 18.86 16.39 -19.15
CA ARG A 308 18.92 14.98 -19.53
C ARG A 308 18.33 14.74 -20.94
N GLY A 309 19.08 14.07 -21.82
CA GLY A 309 18.65 13.78 -23.20
C GLY A 309 17.84 12.47 -23.35
N ALA A 310 17.37 12.17 -24.57
CA ALA A 310 16.66 10.92 -24.88
C ALA A 310 17.41 9.68 -24.39
N ARG A 311 18.75 9.69 -24.48
CA ARG A 311 19.66 8.63 -24.04
C ARG A 311 19.50 8.27 -22.55
N GLU A 312 19.14 9.24 -21.72
CA GLU A 312 19.03 9.06 -20.26
C GLU A 312 17.64 8.59 -19.82
N ILE A 313 16.61 8.80 -20.65
CA ILE A 313 15.23 8.42 -20.33
C ILE A 313 14.72 7.25 -21.17
N MET A 314 15.42 6.89 -22.25
CA MET A 314 15.02 5.81 -23.13
C MET A 314 15.17 4.44 -22.46
N SER A 315 14.24 3.54 -22.76
CA SER A 315 14.39 2.13 -22.45
C SER A 315 15.34 1.48 -23.45
N SER A 316 16.37 0.79 -22.95
CA SER A 316 17.32 -0.01 -23.74
C SER A 316 17.79 -1.23 -22.92
N PRO A 317 17.99 -2.42 -23.54
CA PRO A 317 17.73 -2.76 -24.93
C PRO A 317 16.23 -2.85 -25.25
N VAL A 318 15.85 -2.41 -26.45
CA VAL A 318 14.44 -2.38 -26.86
C VAL A 318 13.98 -3.77 -27.27
N LYS A 319 12.84 -4.22 -26.74
CA LYS A 319 12.20 -5.45 -27.23
C LYS A 319 11.55 -5.19 -28.58
N THR A 320 12.00 -5.93 -29.58
CA THR A 320 11.55 -5.83 -30.96
C THR A 320 10.91 -7.14 -31.42
N ILE A 321 10.14 -7.06 -32.50
CA ILE A 321 9.59 -8.20 -33.22
C ILE A 321 9.92 -8.08 -34.71
N THR A 322 9.71 -9.16 -35.46
CA THR A 322 9.93 -9.17 -36.91
C THR A 322 8.62 -8.92 -37.67
N PRO A 323 8.67 -8.46 -38.93
CA PRO A 323 7.47 -8.25 -39.75
C PRO A 323 6.57 -9.48 -39.90
N ASP A 324 7.16 -10.68 -39.84
CA ASP A 324 6.46 -11.97 -39.99
C ASP A 324 5.95 -12.54 -38.67
N THR A 325 6.26 -11.91 -37.53
CA THR A 325 5.67 -12.28 -36.24
C THR A 325 4.15 -12.17 -36.33
N THR A 326 3.41 -13.16 -35.82
CA THR A 326 1.94 -13.15 -35.86
C THR A 326 1.36 -12.15 -34.87
N ILE A 327 0.12 -11.71 -35.10
CA ILE A 327 -0.61 -10.86 -34.15
C ILE A 327 -0.70 -11.52 -32.77
N ASP A 328 -0.99 -12.82 -32.70
CA ASP A 328 -1.07 -13.56 -31.44
C ASP A 328 0.26 -13.58 -30.67
N ASP A 329 1.38 -13.80 -31.36
CA ASP A 329 2.71 -13.79 -30.73
C ASP A 329 3.16 -12.39 -30.35
N ALA A 330 2.84 -11.37 -31.16
CA ALA A 330 3.03 -9.98 -30.78
C ALA A 330 2.22 -9.63 -29.53
N GLY A 331 0.99 -10.13 -29.42
CA GLY A 331 0.15 -10.04 -28.23
C GLY A 331 0.77 -10.70 -27.00
N LYS A 332 1.34 -11.90 -27.15
CA LYS A 332 2.09 -12.57 -26.07
C LYS A 332 3.30 -11.76 -25.64
N VAL A 333 4.06 -11.19 -26.57
CA VAL A 333 5.21 -10.32 -26.24
C VAL A 333 4.74 -9.05 -25.52
N MET A 334 3.66 -8.42 -25.99
CA MET A 334 3.06 -7.24 -25.36
C MET A 334 2.56 -7.55 -23.94
N LEU A 335 1.81 -8.65 -23.73
CA LEU A 335 1.33 -9.09 -22.41
C LEU A 335 2.48 -9.49 -21.51
N ARG A 336 3.43 -10.27 -22.05
CA ARG A 336 4.63 -10.70 -21.34
C ARG A 336 5.36 -9.47 -20.84
N TYR A 337 5.85 -8.58 -21.68
CA TYR A 337 6.64 -7.44 -21.21
C TYR A 337 5.79 -6.23 -20.82
N GLY A 338 4.45 -6.41 -20.67
CA GLY A 338 3.41 -5.39 -20.47
C GLY A 338 3.55 -4.13 -21.33
N HIS A 339 4.12 -4.28 -22.52
CA HIS A 339 4.29 -3.21 -23.47
C HIS A 339 2.99 -2.97 -24.22
N THR A 340 2.57 -1.71 -24.35
CA THR A 340 1.37 -1.32 -25.11
C THR A 340 1.65 -1.21 -26.62
N GLY A 341 2.77 -1.74 -27.10
CA GLY A 341 3.22 -1.68 -28.49
C GLY A 341 4.71 -2.04 -28.63
N LEU A 342 5.14 -2.37 -29.84
CA LEU A 342 6.47 -2.93 -30.11
C LEU A 342 7.05 -2.35 -31.40
N PRO A 343 8.34 -1.98 -31.43
CA PRO A 343 9.05 -1.73 -32.68
C PRO A 343 9.20 -3.03 -33.48
N VAL A 344 8.98 -2.92 -34.77
CA VAL A 344 9.14 -3.99 -35.75
C VAL A 344 10.44 -3.72 -36.49
N VAL A 345 11.37 -4.68 -36.49
CA VAL A 345 12.70 -4.54 -37.09
C VAL A 345 12.96 -5.62 -38.13
N GLU A 346 13.65 -5.25 -39.20
CA GLU A 346 14.26 -6.16 -40.17
C GLU A 346 15.77 -6.10 -39.97
N GLY A 347 16.33 -7.11 -39.29
CA GLY A 347 17.71 -7.04 -38.78
C GLY A 347 17.85 -5.93 -37.73
N ASP A 348 18.78 -4.99 -37.94
CA ASP A 348 19.03 -3.85 -37.04
C ASP A 348 18.22 -2.59 -37.41
N ARG A 349 17.43 -2.62 -38.48
CA ARG A 349 16.73 -1.44 -39.02
C ARG A 349 15.26 -1.46 -38.63
N LEU A 350 14.75 -0.30 -38.24
CA LEU A 350 13.34 -0.12 -37.91
C LEU A 350 12.48 -0.20 -39.17
N ALA A 351 11.57 -1.17 -39.22
CA ALA A 351 10.63 -1.40 -40.32
C ALA A 351 9.23 -0.83 -40.02
N GLY A 352 8.87 -0.71 -38.74
CA GLY A 352 7.59 -0.16 -38.32
C GLY A 352 7.38 -0.19 -36.81
N VAL A 353 6.18 0.17 -36.35
CA VAL A 353 5.74 0.02 -34.96
C VAL A 353 4.31 -0.54 -34.96
N ILE A 354 4.04 -1.53 -34.13
CA ILE A 354 2.69 -2.01 -33.85
C ILE A 354 2.22 -1.52 -32.48
N SER A 355 1.06 -0.88 -32.41
CA SER A 355 0.47 -0.44 -31.14
C SER A 355 -0.54 -1.45 -30.61
N ARG A 356 -0.91 -1.32 -29.33
CA ARG A 356 -1.98 -2.11 -28.71
C ARG A 356 -3.32 -1.91 -29.42
N ARG A 357 -3.61 -0.70 -29.91
CA ARG A 357 -4.83 -0.42 -30.68
C ARG A 357 -4.84 -1.20 -31.99
N ASP A 358 -3.70 -1.30 -32.68
CA ASP A 358 -3.59 -2.07 -33.93
C ASP A 358 -3.75 -3.58 -33.66
N PHE A 359 -3.16 -4.05 -32.56
CA PHE A 359 -3.35 -5.42 -32.06
C PHE A 359 -4.83 -5.71 -31.74
N ASP A 360 -5.49 -4.87 -30.94
CA ASP A 360 -6.88 -5.10 -30.52
C ASP A 360 -7.84 -5.08 -31.73
N LYS A 361 -7.60 -4.20 -32.71
CA LYS A 361 -8.34 -4.22 -33.99
C LYS A 361 -8.16 -5.53 -34.72
N ALA A 362 -6.92 -5.99 -34.91
CA ALA A 362 -6.65 -7.27 -35.57
C ALA A 362 -7.27 -8.45 -34.82
N TYR A 363 -7.24 -8.41 -33.48
CA TYR A 363 -7.82 -9.42 -32.60
C TYR A 363 -9.35 -9.50 -32.70
N ILE A 364 -10.04 -8.36 -32.62
CA ILE A 364 -11.51 -8.27 -32.75
C ILE A 364 -11.98 -8.81 -34.10
N HIS A 365 -11.21 -8.57 -35.16
CA HIS A 365 -11.52 -9.06 -36.51
C HIS A 365 -11.07 -10.51 -36.78
N GLY A 366 -10.60 -11.24 -35.76
CA GLY A 366 -10.22 -12.66 -35.88
C GLY A 366 -8.89 -12.93 -36.60
N LEU A 367 -8.06 -11.91 -36.80
CA LEU A 367 -6.82 -11.97 -37.61
C LEU A 367 -5.58 -12.36 -36.78
N ARG A 368 -5.76 -13.26 -35.80
CA ARG A 368 -4.71 -13.64 -34.83
C ARG A 368 -3.49 -14.29 -35.48
N HIS A 369 -3.69 -15.00 -36.58
CA HIS A 369 -2.66 -15.70 -37.35
C HIS A 369 -1.94 -14.81 -38.36
N ALA A 370 -2.46 -13.61 -38.62
CA ALA A 370 -1.92 -12.73 -39.65
C ALA A 370 -0.59 -12.09 -39.18
N PRO A 371 0.34 -11.79 -40.09
CA PRO A 371 1.63 -11.20 -39.75
C PRO A 371 1.50 -9.72 -39.39
N VAL A 372 2.30 -9.26 -38.43
CA VAL A 372 2.32 -7.88 -37.93
C VAL A 372 2.55 -6.86 -39.05
N LYS A 373 3.31 -7.21 -40.10
CA LYS A 373 3.56 -6.32 -41.26
C LYS A 373 2.30 -5.80 -41.97
N GLY A 374 1.17 -6.48 -41.80
CA GLY A 374 -0.13 -6.08 -42.33
C GLY A 374 -0.88 -5.04 -41.48
N PHE A 375 -0.44 -4.81 -40.24
CA PHE A 375 -1.13 -3.95 -39.27
C PHE A 375 -0.23 -2.88 -38.63
N MET A 376 1.10 -3.03 -38.74
CA MET A 376 2.04 -2.06 -38.21
C MET A 376 2.01 -0.73 -38.96
N SER A 377 2.30 0.35 -38.25
CA SER A 377 2.57 1.66 -38.85
C SER A 377 4.00 1.70 -39.41
N ARG A 378 4.14 2.09 -40.69
CA ARG A 378 5.44 2.20 -41.39
C ARG A 378 6.04 3.60 -41.32
N ASN A 379 5.21 4.63 -41.25
CA ASN A 379 5.65 6.01 -41.06
C ASN A 379 5.87 6.27 -39.58
N VAL A 380 7.04 5.85 -39.10
CA VAL A 380 7.40 5.97 -37.69
C VAL A 380 8.19 7.24 -37.47
N ILE A 381 7.75 8.05 -36.50
CA ILE A 381 8.47 9.23 -36.06
C ILE A 381 9.55 8.80 -35.07
N THR A 382 10.79 9.20 -35.33
CA THR A 382 11.97 8.78 -34.57
C THR A 382 12.77 9.97 -34.06
N ILE A 383 13.54 9.76 -33.00
CA ILE A 383 14.40 10.78 -32.36
C ILE A 383 15.85 10.31 -32.27
N ASN A 384 16.77 11.23 -32.00
CA ASN A 384 18.19 10.92 -31.77
C ASN A 384 18.47 10.78 -30.25
N PRO A 385 19.57 10.14 -29.82
CA PRO A 385 19.91 9.98 -28.40
C PRO A 385 20.06 11.30 -27.64
N ASP A 386 20.43 12.39 -28.33
CA ASP A 386 20.62 13.70 -27.72
C ASP A 386 19.38 14.60 -27.78
N THR A 387 18.24 14.09 -28.28
CA THR A 387 16.99 14.86 -28.35
C THR A 387 16.50 15.23 -26.94
N SER A 388 16.14 16.50 -26.72
CA SER A 388 15.76 17.01 -25.41
C SER A 388 14.41 16.47 -24.92
N LEU A 389 14.21 16.36 -23.60
CA LEU A 389 12.93 15.94 -22.99
C LEU A 389 11.74 16.78 -23.50
N ARG A 390 11.95 18.08 -23.71
CA ARG A 390 10.93 19.01 -24.22
C ARG A 390 10.54 18.71 -25.67
N ASP A 391 11.53 18.46 -26.54
CA ASP A 391 11.24 18.11 -27.93
C ASP A 391 10.53 16.75 -28.02
N ILE A 392 10.90 15.80 -27.15
CA ILE A 392 10.22 14.50 -27.03
C ILE A 392 8.75 14.71 -26.63
N GLN A 393 8.46 15.55 -25.63
CA GLN A 393 7.09 15.90 -25.25
C GLN A 393 6.30 16.49 -26.40
N ARG A 394 6.87 17.49 -27.07
CA ARG A 394 6.24 18.15 -28.22
C ARG A 394 5.88 17.13 -29.29
N LEU A 395 6.82 16.27 -29.68
CA LEU A 395 6.60 15.24 -30.69
C LEU A 395 5.52 14.22 -30.29
N LEU A 396 5.47 13.82 -29.01
CA LEU A 396 4.44 12.90 -28.52
C LEU A 396 3.03 13.52 -28.57
N ILE A 397 2.92 14.83 -28.29
CA ILE A 397 1.65 15.58 -28.28
C ILE A 397 1.21 15.93 -29.71
N GLU A 398 2.07 16.56 -30.50
CA GLU A 398 1.75 17.05 -31.85
C GLU A 398 1.31 15.92 -32.79
N HIS A 399 1.92 14.74 -32.66
CA HIS A 399 1.61 13.60 -33.52
C HIS A 399 0.67 12.57 -32.86
N ASP A 400 0.14 12.84 -31.67
CA ASP A 400 -0.65 11.91 -30.83
C ASP A 400 -0.09 10.47 -30.80
N ILE A 401 1.23 10.37 -30.62
CA ILE A 401 1.93 9.09 -30.56
C ILE A 401 2.30 8.74 -29.12
N GLY A 402 2.24 7.46 -28.78
CA GLY A 402 2.51 6.96 -27.43
C GLY A 402 3.99 6.75 -27.12
N ARG A 403 4.83 6.69 -28.16
CA ARG A 403 6.22 6.27 -28.09
C ARG A 403 7.03 6.81 -29.27
N LEU A 404 8.33 7.01 -29.05
CA LEU A 404 9.31 7.49 -30.01
C LEU A 404 10.52 6.54 -30.01
N PRO A 405 10.72 5.76 -31.07
CA PRO A 405 11.96 5.01 -31.25
C PRO A 405 13.17 5.94 -31.39
N VAL A 406 14.25 5.60 -30.69
CA VAL A 406 15.52 6.34 -30.70
C VAL A 406 16.47 5.65 -31.67
N LEU A 407 16.94 6.38 -32.68
CA LEU A 407 17.86 5.89 -33.69
C LEU A 407 19.24 6.54 -33.55
N GLU A 408 20.30 5.74 -33.64
CA GLU A 408 21.68 6.22 -33.74
C GLU A 408 22.34 5.55 -34.95
N GLY A 409 22.84 6.35 -35.90
CA GLY A 409 23.39 5.83 -37.16
C GLY A 409 22.39 4.98 -37.97
N GLY A 410 21.08 5.23 -37.82
CA GLY A 410 20.01 4.47 -38.49
C GLY A 410 19.67 3.11 -37.85
N LYS A 411 20.28 2.77 -36.71
CA LYS A 411 19.97 1.59 -35.91
C LYS A 411 19.09 1.95 -34.71
N LEU A 412 18.19 1.05 -34.33
CA LEU A 412 17.35 1.22 -33.14
C LEU A 412 18.16 0.99 -31.86
N VAL A 413 18.39 2.05 -31.09
CA VAL A 413 19.18 2.00 -29.84
C VAL A 413 18.34 2.15 -28.57
N GLY A 414 17.12 2.68 -28.69
CA GLY A 414 16.24 2.93 -27.56
C GLY A 414 14.80 3.21 -27.96
N ILE A 415 13.92 3.35 -26.98
CA ILE A 415 12.56 3.85 -27.16
C ILE A 415 12.16 4.71 -25.97
N VAL A 416 11.50 5.83 -26.23
CA VAL A 416 10.96 6.72 -25.20
C VAL A 416 9.44 6.69 -25.27
N SER A 417 8.77 6.39 -24.16
CA SER A 417 7.30 6.39 -24.07
C SER A 417 6.77 7.64 -23.35
N ARG A 418 5.47 7.93 -23.48
CA ARG A 418 4.79 8.96 -22.66
C ARG A 418 5.02 8.74 -21.16
N THR A 419 5.08 7.49 -20.72
CA THR A 419 5.32 7.14 -19.32
C THR A 419 6.74 7.54 -18.89
N ASP A 420 7.74 7.33 -19.74
CA ASP A 420 9.14 7.71 -19.44
C ASP A 420 9.27 9.23 -19.32
N VAL A 421 8.56 9.96 -20.18
CA VAL A 421 8.49 11.43 -20.16
C VAL A 421 7.78 11.94 -18.91
N LEU A 422 6.60 11.42 -18.58
CA LEU A 422 5.83 11.82 -17.40
C LEU A 422 6.56 11.48 -16.09
N ARG A 423 7.24 10.34 -16.03
CA ARG A 423 8.07 9.95 -14.89
C ARG A 423 9.22 10.94 -14.67
N THR A 424 9.85 11.38 -15.76
CA THR A 424 10.94 12.36 -15.69
C THR A 424 10.44 13.73 -15.23
N LEU A 425 9.21 14.11 -15.59
CA LEU A 425 8.61 15.40 -15.22
C LEU A 425 8.07 15.48 -13.78
N HIS A 426 7.43 14.41 -13.29
CA HIS A 426 6.66 14.45 -12.03
C HIS A 426 7.31 13.67 -10.88
N GLY A 427 8.47 13.02 -11.12
CA GLY A 427 9.10 12.14 -10.13
C GLY A 427 8.15 11.02 -9.67
N GLU A 428 8.31 10.57 -8.42
CA GLU A 428 7.48 9.51 -7.82
C GLU A 428 6.04 9.96 -7.46
N ASN A 429 5.73 11.27 -7.50
CA ASN A 429 4.46 11.85 -7.05
C ASN A 429 3.45 12.09 -8.19
N MET A 430 3.14 11.05 -8.98
CA MET A 430 2.10 11.12 -10.02
C MET A 430 0.68 10.82 -9.45
N PRO A 431 -0.35 11.61 -9.78
CA PRO A 431 -1.73 11.35 -9.33
C PRO A 431 -2.27 9.98 -9.78
N VAL A 432 -2.86 9.25 -8.83
CA VAL A 432 -3.36 7.86 -8.91
C VAL A 432 -4.34 7.57 -10.07
N ARG A 433 -4.93 8.58 -10.72
CA ARG A 433 -5.96 8.39 -11.75
C ARG A 433 -5.48 7.77 -13.07
N TYR A 434 -4.18 7.76 -13.36
CA TYR A 434 -3.63 7.11 -14.56
C TYR A 434 -3.07 5.69 -14.30
N TRP A 435 -3.17 5.19 -13.07
CA TRP A 435 -2.53 3.94 -12.63
C TRP A 435 -3.32 2.65 -12.91
N THR A 436 -4.51 2.74 -13.50
CA THR A 436 -5.32 1.56 -13.83
C THR A 436 -4.98 1.03 -15.21
N ASN A 437 -4.04 0.07 -15.22
CA ASN A 437 -3.78 -0.99 -16.20
C ASN A 437 -2.33 -0.96 -16.74
N PHE A 438 -1.56 -1.96 -16.30
CA PHE A 438 -0.28 -2.43 -16.83
C PHE A 438 1.01 -1.67 -16.42
N LEU A 439 1.78 -2.35 -15.56
CA LEU A 439 3.23 -2.26 -15.30
C LEU A 439 3.86 -1.16 -14.44
N SER A 440 4.27 -1.63 -13.27
CA SER A 440 5.63 -1.65 -12.73
C SER A 440 6.74 -0.70 -13.24
N ALA A 441 7.11 0.31 -12.43
CA ALA A 441 8.44 0.99 -12.44
C ALA A 441 9.30 0.69 -11.19
N ARG A 442 10.60 0.52 -11.41
CA ARG A 442 11.65 0.02 -10.51
C ARG A 442 11.93 0.87 -9.26
N ALA A 443 12.57 0.15 -8.33
CA ALA A 443 13.20 0.56 -7.09
C ALA A 443 14.09 1.81 -7.17
N GLY A 444 13.97 2.62 -6.12
CA GLY A 444 15.06 3.43 -5.57
C GLY A 444 14.71 4.90 -5.43
N GLU A 445 14.12 5.28 -4.29
CA GLU A 445 14.62 6.35 -3.43
C GLU A 445 13.79 6.41 -2.14
N ALA A 446 14.26 5.69 -1.13
CA ALA A 446 13.75 5.82 0.23
C ALA A 446 14.45 7.00 0.93
N ALA A 447 13.66 7.97 1.40
CA ALA A 447 13.78 8.51 2.76
C ALA A 447 12.50 9.30 3.08
N PRO A 448 11.82 8.94 4.19
CA PRO A 448 12.11 9.64 5.43
C PRO A 448 12.22 8.70 6.65
N VAL A 449 13.21 8.94 7.51
CA VAL A 449 13.40 8.45 8.91
C VAL A 449 12.66 7.13 9.22
N GLY A 450 13.33 6.00 8.95
CA GLY A 450 12.68 4.82 8.41
C GLY A 450 12.09 3.78 9.39
N PRO A 451 11.07 3.01 8.94
CA PRO A 451 10.53 1.82 9.61
C PRO A 451 11.55 0.67 9.83
N GLU A 452 12.75 0.75 9.27
CA GLU A 452 13.79 -0.29 9.31
C GLU A 452 14.27 -0.60 10.74
N GLN A 453 14.48 0.44 11.56
CA GLN A 453 14.87 0.28 12.96
C GLN A 453 13.79 -0.49 13.74
N GLN A 454 12.51 -0.23 13.45
CA GLN A 454 11.38 -0.91 14.08
C GLN A 454 11.28 -2.39 13.67
N VAL A 455 11.64 -2.74 12.43
CA VAL A 455 11.58 -4.13 11.94
C VAL A 455 12.69 -4.98 12.55
N VAL A 456 13.91 -4.46 12.64
CA VAL A 456 15.02 -5.15 13.33
C VAL A 456 14.70 -5.35 14.81
N ASP A 457 14.12 -4.35 15.47
CA ASP A 457 13.68 -4.46 16.86
C ASP A 457 12.59 -5.54 17.01
N ARG A 458 11.63 -5.60 16.09
CA ARG A 458 10.61 -6.66 16.08
C ARG A 458 11.21 -8.05 15.88
N MET A 459 12.19 -8.20 14.98
CA MET A 459 12.92 -9.46 14.80
C MET A 459 13.60 -9.89 16.11
N ARG A 460 14.31 -8.98 16.78
CA ARG A 460 14.97 -9.26 18.07
C ARG A 460 13.99 -9.62 19.18
N GLN A 461 12.80 -9.04 19.17
CA GLN A 461 11.77 -9.28 20.18
C GLN A 461 11.00 -10.60 19.97
N HIS A 462 10.71 -10.97 18.72
CA HIS A 462 9.77 -12.05 18.40
C HIS A 462 10.45 -13.31 17.83
N LEU A 463 11.68 -13.21 17.31
CA LEU A 463 12.37 -14.37 16.74
C LEU A 463 13.30 -15.03 17.78
N PRO A 464 13.39 -16.37 17.77
CA PRO A 464 14.44 -17.06 18.50
C PRO A 464 15.84 -16.61 18.06
N PRO A 465 16.83 -16.51 18.98
CA PRO A 465 18.18 -16.04 18.64
C PRO A 465 18.82 -16.78 17.45
N HIS A 466 18.66 -18.10 17.39
CA HIS A 466 19.22 -18.93 16.31
C HIS A 466 18.65 -18.62 14.91
N ILE A 467 17.45 -18.04 14.82
CA ILE A 467 16.85 -17.61 13.54
C ILE A 467 17.39 -16.25 13.12
N LEU A 468 17.63 -15.36 14.09
CA LEU A 468 18.29 -14.08 13.82
C LEU A 468 19.72 -14.30 13.34
N ASP A 469 20.46 -15.19 14.01
CA ASP A 469 21.82 -15.60 13.60
C ASP A 469 21.82 -16.18 12.18
N LEU A 470 20.82 -17.03 11.87
CA LEU A 470 20.61 -17.57 10.53
C LEU A 470 20.43 -16.45 9.49
N PHE A 471 19.60 -15.43 9.77
CA PHE A 471 19.40 -14.31 8.85
C PHE A 471 20.66 -13.48 8.64
N GLU A 472 21.44 -13.23 9.69
CA GLU A 472 22.73 -12.55 9.58
C GLU A 472 23.75 -13.37 8.76
N ASP A 473 23.74 -14.70 8.90
CA ASP A 473 24.58 -15.61 8.13
C ASP A 473 24.15 -15.69 6.65
N VAL A 474 22.83 -15.72 6.39
CA VAL A 474 22.26 -15.61 5.03
C VAL A 474 22.71 -14.31 4.38
N GLY A 475 22.63 -13.18 5.09
CA GLY A 475 23.08 -11.88 4.60
C GLY A 475 24.56 -11.86 4.24
N ARG A 476 25.40 -12.39 5.12
CA ARG A 476 26.85 -12.50 4.91
C ARG A 476 27.18 -13.35 3.68
N LEU A 477 26.50 -14.48 3.51
CA LEU A 477 26.71 -15.37 2.37
C LEU A 477 26.20 -14.74 1.06
N ALA A 478 25.09 -14.00 1.12
CA ALA A 478 24.52 -13.29 -0.02
C ALA A 478 25.47 -12.21 -0.56
N ASP A 479 26.04 -11.40 0.33
CA ASP A 479 27.01 -10.35 -0.03
C ASP A 479 28.27 -10.97 -0.68
N GLY A 480 28.78 -12.08 -0.13
CA GLY A 480 29.92 -12.81 -0.69
C GLY A 480 29.66 -13.41 -2.09
N ASN A 481 28.39 -13.69 -2.41
CA ASN A 481 27.95 -14.19 -3.70
C ASN A 481 27.46 -13.10 -4.66
N SER A 482 27.48 -11.83 -4.25
CA SER A 482 26.96 -10.70 -5.03
C SER A 482 25.49 -10.89 -5.47
N VAL A 483 24.67 -11.49 -4.59
CA VAL A 483 23.22 -11.67 -4.81
C VAL A 483 22.42 -10.92 -3.75
N GLN A 484 21.20 -10.52 -4.09
CA GLN A 484 20.28 -9.91 -3.14
C GLN A 484 19.32 -10.99 -2.61
N VAL A 485 19.16 -11.04 -1.29
CA VAL A 485 18.35 -12.06 -0.62
C VAL A 485 17.35 -11.40 0.31
N TYR A 486 16.12 -11.90 0.25
CA TYR A 486 14.99 -11.37 0.98
C TYR A 486 14.26 -12.51 1.67
N VAL A 487 13.81 -12.29 2.91
CA VAL A 487 12.73 -13.11 3.47
C VAL A 487 11.40 -12.48 3.06
N VAL A 488 10.43 -13.28 2.63
CA VAL A 488 9.23 -12.77 1.96
C VAL A 488 7.94 -13.42 2.47
N GLY A 489 6.80 -12.82 2.15
CA GLY A 489 5.51 -13.49 2.24
C GLY A 489 4.94 -13.60 3.65
N GLY A 490 4.43 -14.79 3.97
CA GLY A 490 3.70 -15.04 5.21
C GLY A 490 4.54 -14.79 6.46
N PHE A 491 5.85 -15.07 6.39
CA PHE A 491 6.78 -14.78 7.48
C PHE A 491 6.81 -13.29 7.83
N VAL A 492 6.95 -12.42 6.82
CA VAL A 492 7.04 -10.96 7.01
C VAL A 492 5.74 -10.41 7.60
N ARG A 493 4.60 -10.85 7.06
CA ARG A 493 3.27 -10.51 7.58
C ARG A 493 3.12 -10.89 9.05
N ASP A 494 3.44 -12.14 9.38
CA ASP A 494 3.24 -12.68 10.72
C ASP A 494 4.19 -12.01 11.73
N LEU A 495 5.43 -11.71 11.34
CA LEU A 495 6.38 -10.92 12.14
C LEU A 495 5.81 -9.53 12.48
N LEU A 496 5.23 -8.82 11.50
CA LEU A 496 4.64 -7.50 11.71
C LEU A 496 3.40 -7.54 12.61
N LEU A 497 2.63 -8.63 12.54
CA LEU A 497 1.47 -8.88 13.40
C LEU A 497 1.84 -9.44 14.79
N GLY A 498 3.12 -9.74 15.05
CA GLY A 498 3.57 -10.37 16.30
C GLY A 498 3.12 -11.84 16.44
N VAL A 499 2.81 -12.50 15.33
CA VAL A 499 2.44 -13.92 15.27
C VAL A 499 3.71 -14.73 15.03
N ASN A 500 3.95 -15.75 15.87
CA ASN A 500 5.11 -16.61 15.70
C ASN A 500 4.93 -17.50 14.47
N ASN A 501 5.73 -17.27 13.44
CA ASN A 501 5.81 -18.09 12.24
C ASN A 501 7.27 -18.33 11.90
N LEU A 502 7.66 -19.60 11.87
CA LEU A 502 9.02 -20.04 11.55
C LEU A 502 9.09 -20.68 10.16
N ASP A 503 8.10 -20.49 9.29
CA ASP A 503 8.17 -20.93 7.89
C ASP A 503 8.97 -19.90 7.09
N ILE A 504 10.25 -20.19 6.84
CA ILE A 504 11.19 -19.24 6.24
C ILE A 504 11.20 -19.42 4.73
N ASP A 505 10.61 -18.46 4.03
CA ASP A 505 10.65 -18.31 2.58
C ASP A 505 11.69 -17.26 2.18
N LEU A 506 12.77 -17.69 1.54
CA LEU A 506 13.80 -16.83 0.97
C LEU A 506 13.62 -16.67 -0.54
N VAL A 507 13.70 -15.42 -1.01
CA VAL A 507 13.77 -15.09 -2.44
C VAL A 507 15.13 -14.47 -2.75
N VAL A 508 15.75 -14.99 -3.81
CA VAL A 508 17.08 -14.58 -4.27
C VAL A 508 16.95 -13.91 -5.64
N GLU A 509 17.38 -12.64 -5.76
CA GLU A 509 17.61 -12.01 -7.06
C GLU A 509 18.96 -12.50 -7.61
N GLY A 510 18.91 -13.59 -8.37
CA GLY A 510 20.09 -14.32 -8.85
C GLY A 510 19.78 -15.81 -8.95
N ASP A 511 20.81 -16.66 -8.95
CA ASP A 511 20.61 -18.12 -8.95
C ASP A 511 20.31 -18.63 -7.53
N GLY A 512 19.02 -18.80 -7.22
CA GLY A 512 18.55 -19.27 -5.92
C GLY A 512 18.94 -20.72 -5.61
N ILE A 513 19.09 -21.58 -6.63
CA ILE A 513 19.50 -22.98 -6.42
C ILE A 513 20.98 -23.04 -6.02
N ARG A 514 21.82 -22.29 -6.73
CA ARG A 514 23.24 -22.16 -6.38
C ARG A 514 23.41 -21.56 -4.99
N PHE A 515 22.69 -20.47 -4.68
CA PHE A 515 22.73 -19.86 -3.35
C PHE A 515 22.30 -20.85 -2.27
N ALA A 516 21.21 -21.60 -2.48
CA ALA A 516 20.74 -22.61 -1.55
C ALA A 516 21.77 -23.74 -1.32
N ALA A 517 22.51 -24.14 -2.36
CA ALA A 517 23.56 -25.15 -2.24
C ALA A 517 24.76 -24.69 -1.42
N GLU A 518 25.11 -23.41 -1.50
CA GLU A 518 26.14 -22.81 -0.66
C GLU A 518 25.66 -22.62 0.78
N LEU A 519 24.43 -22.15 0.96
CA LEU A 519 23.81 -21.98 2.28
C LEU A 519 23.68 -23.32 3.01
N ALA A 520 23.26 -24.39 2.32
CA ALA A 520 23.18 -25.73 2.91
C ALA A 520 24.55 -26.24 3.36
N ARG A 521 25.61 -25.99 2.58
CA ARG A 521 27.00 -26.33 2.95
C ARG A 521 27.47 -25.55 4.17
N PHE A 522 27.18 -24.25 4.21
CA PHE A 522 27.52 -23.38 5.34
C PHE A 522 26.82 -23.81 6.63
N LEU A 523 25.51 -24.08 6.56
CA LEU A 523 24.68 -24.51 7.70
C LEU A 523 24.87 -25.99 8.08
N LYS A 524 25.61 -26.76 7.28
CA LYS A 524 25.70 -28.23 7.38
C LYS A 524 24.32 -28.92 7.31
N GLY A 525 23.41 -28.36 6.51
CA GLY A 525 22.06 -28.88 6.28
C GLY A 525 21.95 -29.78 5.06
N THR A 526 20.80 -30.41 4.87
CA THR A 526 20.50 -31.23 3.68
C THR A 526 19.71 -30.42 2.66
N LEU A 527 20.12 -30.46 1.39
CA LEU A 527 19.50 -29.75 0.28
C LEU A 527 18.64 -30.69 -0.58
N ARG A 528 17.47 -30.22 -1.00
CA ARG A 528 16.68 -30.82 -2.08
C ARG A 528 16.33 -29.76 -3.11
N THR A 529 16.68 -29.97 -4.37
CA THR A 529 16.44 -29.01 -5.45
C THR A 529 15.26 -29.43 -6.34
N HIS A 530 14.60 -28.43 -6.92
CA HIS A 530 13.51 -28.58 -7.88
C HIS A 530 13.79 -27.66 -9.09
N GLU A 531 14.67 -28.10 -9.99
CA GLU A 531 15.18 -27.29 -11.11
C GLU A 531 14.10 -26.70 -12.01
N LYS A 532 13.04 -27.47 -12.32
CA LYS A 532 11.91 -27.01 -13.15
C LYS A 532 11.22 -25.74 -12.63
N PHE A 533 11.29 -25.48 -11.33
CA PHE A 533 10.62 -24.36 -10.68
C PHE A 533 11.60 -23.31 -10.12
N GLY A 534 12.92 -23.54 -10.27
CA GLY A 534 13.94 -22.63 -9.72
C GLY A 534 13.93 -22.56 -8.19
N THR A 535 13.49 -23.62 -7.51
CA THR A 535 13.34 -23.67 -6.05
C THR A 535 14.21 -24.75 -5.43
N ALA A 536 14.57 -24.54 -4.16
CA ALA A 536 15.32 -25.49 -3.35
C ALA A 536 14.80 -25.45 -1.91
N VAL A 537 14.93 -26.57 -1.21
CA VAL A 537 14.53 -26.71 0.19
C VAL A 537 15.75 -27.16 0.98
N ILE A 538 16.08 -26.41 2.03
CA ILE A 538 17.15 -26.74 2.98
C ILE A 538 16.50 -27.21 4.27
N ARG A 539 16.96 -28.34 4.81
CA ARG A 539 16.67 -28.75 6.18
C ARG A 539 17.89 -28.54 7.05
N TRP A 540 17.72 -27.78 8.13
CA TRP A 540 18.76 -27.45 9.10
C TRP A 540 18.21 -27.70 10.51
N GLY A 541 18.63 -28.81 11.14
CA GLY A 541 17.97 -29.30 12.35
C GLY A 541 16.50 -29.62 12.10
N ASP A 542 15.61 -29.04 12.90
CA ASP A 542 14.15 -29.12 12.74
C ASP A 542 13.58 -28.02 11.82
N GLN A 543 14.42 -27.07 11.38
CA GLN A 543 14.01 -25.93 10.56
C GLN A 543 14.00 -26.29 9.07
N LYS A 544 12.92 -25.91 8.38
CA LYS A 544 12.79 -25.94 6.93
C LYS A 544 12.97 -24.52 6.38
N ILE A 545 13.81 -24.37 5.37
CA ILE A 545 14.05 -23.10 4.68
C ILE A 545 13.78 -23.32 3.20
N ASP A 546 12.77 -22.66 2.67
CA ASP A 546 12.46 -22.67 1.24
C ASP A 546 13.20 -21.52 0.57
N VAL A 547 13.93 -21.82 -0.51
CA VAL A 547 14.70 -20.84 -1.27
C VAL A 547 14.19 -20.85 -2.70
N ALA A 548 13.74 -19.70 -3.17
CA ALA A 548 13.26 -19.51 -4.53
C ALA A 548 14.12 -18.48 -5.28
N THR A 549 14.38 -18.76 -6.55
CA THR A 549 14.87 -17.72 -7.46
C THR A 549 13.73 -16.73 -7.72
N ALA A 550 14.01 -15.42 -7.59
CA ALA A 550 13.07 -14.37 -7.94
C ALA A 550 12.61 -14.58 -9.38
N ARG A 551 11.29 -14.73 -9.55
CA ARG A 551 10.73 -15.18 -10.81
C ARG A 551 9.44 -14.46 -11.13
N ARG A 552 9.15 -14.36 -12.42
CA ARG A 552 7.86 -13.94 -12.91
C ARG A 552 7.07 -15.14 -13.37
N GLU A 553 5.77 -15.12 -13.06
CA GLU A 553 4.83 -16.17 -13.46
C GLU A 553 3.99 -15.69 -14.64
N PHE A 554 3.77 -16.57 -15.62
CA PHE A 554 2.87 -16.35 -16.73
C PHE A 554 1.85 -17.49 -16.81
N TYR A 555 0.58 -17.14 -16.91
CA TYR A 555 -0.53 -18.07 -17.06
C TYR A 555 -0.94 -18.12 -18.54
N GLN A 556 -0.84 -19.30 -19.16
CA GLN A 556 -1.17 -19.45 -20.58
C GLN A 556 -2.68 -19.28 -20.85
N TYR A 557 -3.51 -19.67 -19.88
CA TYR A 557 -4.96 -19.50 -19.84
C TYR A 557 -5.41 -19.43 -18.35
N PRO A 558 -6.62 -18.92 -18.06
CA PRO A 558 -7.17 -18.89 -16.69
C PRO A 558 -7.06 -20.24 -15.97
N ALA A 559 -6.78 -20.23 -14.67
CA ALA A 559 -6.60 -21.42 -13.82
C ALA A 559 -5.46 -22.40 -14.17
N ALA A 560 -4.64 -22.12 -15.19
CA ALA A 560 -3.48 -22.95 -15.55
C ALA A 560 -2.37 -22.92 -14.49
N LEU A 561 -1.46 -23.92 -14.53
CA LEU A 561 -0.20 -23.83 -13.78
C LEU A 561 0.71 -22.78 -14.43
N PRO A 562 1.43 -21.94 -13.64
CA PRO A 562 2.26 -20.89 -14.20
C PRO A 562 3.55 -21.41 -14.83
N GLN A 563 4.02 -20.75 -15.88
CA GLN A 563 5.40 -20.87 -16.39
C GLN A 563 6.30 -19.85 -15.69
N VAL A 564 7.54 -20.23 -15.37
CA VAL A 564 8.47 -19.45 -14.54
C VAL A 564 9.69 -18.95 -15.32
N GLU A 565 10.07 -17.68 -15.11
CA GLU A 565 11.31 -17.08 -15.64
C GLU A 565 11.99 -16.20 -14.59
N ALA A 566 13.33 -16.16 -14.58
CA ALA A 566 14.09 -15.33 -13.64
C ALA A 566 13.78 -13.83 -13.79
N SER A 567 13.67 -13.11 -12.68
CA SER A 567 13.12 -11.76 -12.61
C SER A 567 13.63 -10.98 -11.38
N ASP A 568 13.27 -9.70 -11.27
CA ASP A 568 13.44 -8.92 -10.04
C ASP A 568 12.39 -9.28 -8.95
N LEU A 569 12.70 -8.92 -7.70
CA LEU A 569 11.89 -9.14 -6.49
C LEU A 569 10.49 -8.57 -6.67
N ARG A 570 10.37 -7.40 -7.30
CA ARG A 570 9.08 -6.73 -7.42
C ARG A 570 8.09 -7.54 -8.25
N GLN A 571 8.54 -8.11 -9.36
CA GLN A 571 7.72 -9.01 -10.16
C GLN A 571 7.41 -10.32 -9.42
N ASP A 572 8.32 -10.82 -8.58
CA ASP A 572 8.04 -11.97 -7.70
C ASP A 572 6.99 -11.66 -6.63
N LEU A 573 6.99 -10.44 -6.08
CA LEU A 573 5.97 -10.01 -5.13
C LEU A 573 4.63 -9.74 -5.85
N TYR A 574 4.64 -9.23 -7.09
CA TYR A 574 3.44 -8.91 -7.85
C TYR A 574 2.56 -10.11 -8.21
N ARG A 575 3.18 -11.28 -8.42
CA ARG A 575 2.46 -12.54 -8.74
C ARG A 575 1.75 -13.16 -7.53
N ARG A 576 1.94 -12.63 -6.33
CA ARG A 576 1.36 -13.16 -5.09
C ARG A 576 -0.14 -12.88 -5.00
N ASP A 577 -0.78 -13.45 -4.00
CA ASP A 577 -2.23 -13.40 -3.83
C ASP A 577 -2.71 -12.03 -3.34
N PHE A 578 -2.13 -11.53 -2.24
CA PHE A 578 -2.60 -10.32 -1.55
C PHE A 578 -1.45 -9.38 -1.17
N THR A 579 -1.76 -8.09 -1.03
CA THR A 579 -0.82 -7.04 -0.59
C THR A 579 -0.10 -7.39 0.71
N ILE A 580 -0.84 -7.88 1.70
CA ILE A 580 -0.32 -8.31 3.01
C ILE A 580 0.67 -9.49 2.91
N ASN A 581 0.66 -10.24 1.81
CA ASN A 581 1.59 -11.33 1.53
C ASN A 581 2.66 -10.95 0.50
N ALA A 582 2.63 -9.72 -0.02
CA ALA A 582 3.55 -9.20 -1.02
C ALA A 582 4.59 -8.25 -0.39
N LEU A 583 5.03 -8.61 0.82
CA LEU A 583 6.02 -7.91 1.63
C LEU A 583 7.34 -8.69 1.64
N ALA A 584 8.45 -7.98 1.72
CA ALA A 584 9.78 -8.56 1.78
C ALA A 584 10.65 -7.81 2.79
N ILE A 585 11.59 -8.50 3.44
CA ILE A 585 12.61 -7.89 4.28
C ILE A 585 13.97 -8.27 3.73
N ARG A 586 14.83 -7.28 3.49
CA ARG A 586 16.17 -7.51 2.96
C ARG A 586 17.11 -8.05 4.03
N LEU A 587 17.90 -9.05 3.67
CA LEU A 587 18.84 -9.73 4.57
C LEU A 587 20.31 -9.37 4.32
N ASN A 588 20.66 -8.67 3.24
CA ASN A 588 22.03 -8.21 2.98
C ASN A 588 22.53 -7.26 4.10
N ARG A 589 23.83 -7.26 4.42
CA ARG A 589 24.35 -6.56 5.62
C ARG A 589 24.15 -5.05 5.61
N GLU A 590 24.36 -4.40 4.46
CA GLU A 590 24.27 -2.93 4.37
C GLU A 590 22.86 -2.41 4.66
N ARG A 591 21.83 -3.20 4.31
CA ARG A 591 20.42 -2.82 4.44
C ARG A 591 19.62 -3.91 5.15
N PHE A 592 20.22 -4.51 6.16
CA PHE A 592 19.61 -5.60 6.92
C PHE A 592 18.37 -5.08 7.66
N GLY A 593 17.22 -5.72 7.45
CA GLY A 593 15.96 -5.30 8.06
C GLY A 593 15.19 -4.23 7.27
N GLU A 594 15.66 -3.82 6.09
CA GLU A 594 14.91 -2.96 5.17
C GLU A 594 13.61 -3.66 4.74
N LEU A 595 12.47 -3.07 5.10
CA LEU A 595 11.15 -3.53 4.68
C LEU A 595 10.82 -2.99 3.30
N VAL A 596 10.59 -3.90 2.37
CA VAL A 596 10.21 -3.62 0.99
C VAL A 596 8.72 -3.87 0.83
N ASP A 597 7.97 -2.79 0.58
CA ASP A 597 6.53 -2.81 0.33
C ASP A 597 6.17 -2.00 -0.93
N PHE A 598 6.08 -2.67 -2.07
CA PHE A 598 5.70 -2.02 -3.34
C PHE A 598 4.19 -1.80 -3.49
N PHE A 599 3.37 -2.41 -2.64
CA PHE A 599 1.92 -2.56 -2.87
C PHE A 599 1.06 -2.12 -1.69
N GLN A 600 1.65 -1.37 -0.74
CA GLN A 600 1.00 -0.86 0.47
C GLN A 600 0.44 -1.96 1.38
N GLY A 601 1.10 -3.12 1.42
CA GLY A 601 0.75 -4.23 2.31
C GLY A 601 0.83 -3.87 3.80
N VAL A 602 1.76 -2.99 4.21
CA VAL A 602 1.84 -2.50 5.60
C VAL A 602 0.59 -1.72 5.99
N LYS A 603 0.13 -0.84 5.10
CA LYS A 603 -1.07 -0.05 5.32
C LYS A 603 -2.32 -0.92 5.35
N ASP A 604 -2.42 -1.92 4.46
CA ASP A 604 -3.52 -2.88 4.49
C ASP A 604 -3.48 -3.75 5.77
N LEU A 605 -2.29 -4.08 6.31
CA LEU A 605 -2.15 -4.74 7.61
C LEU A 605 -2.67 -3.87 8.76
N GLU A 606 -2.30 -2.58 8.80
CA GLU A 606 -2.78 -1.62 9.80
C GLU A 606 -4.31 -1.42 9.75
N GLN A 607 -4.87 -1.44 8.54
CA GLN A 607 -6.31 -1.29 8.31
C GLN A 607 -7.09 -2.61 8.45
N GLY A 608 -6.40 -3.75 8.56
CA GLY A 608 -7.00 -5.08 8.60
C GLY A 608 -7.72 -5.45 7.31
N LEU A 609 -7.09 -5.24 6.15
CA LEU A 609 -7.67 -5.48 4.83
C LEU A 609 -6.98 -6.63 4.10
N VAL A 610 -7.78 -7.47 3.42
CA VAL A 610 -7.31 -8.44 2.42
C VAL A 610 -7.58 -7.88 1.04
N ARG A 611 -6.52 -7.46 0.33
CA ARG A 611 -6.59 -6.83 -1.00
C ARG A 611 -5.74 -7.57 -2.03
N VAL A 612 -6.28 -7.80 -3.22
CA VAL A 612 -5.51 -8.37 -4.36
C VAL A 612 -4.60 -7.33 -5.01
N LEU A 613 -3.50 -7.80 -5.62
CA LEU A 613 -2.50 -6.95 -6.28
C LEU A 613 -2.97 -6.37 -7.62
N TYR A 614 -3.94 -7.00 -8.27
CA TYR A 614 -4.51 -6.59 -9.55
C TYR A 614 -5.88 -7.24 -9.80
N ASN A 615 -6.65 -6.66 -10.72
CA ASN A 615 -8.03 -7.02 -11.03
C ASN A 615 -8.22 -8.46 -11.59
N LEU A 616 -7.22 -9.02 -12.27
CA LEU A 616 -7.28 -10.37 -12.83
C LEU A 616 -6.81 -11.48 -11.86
N SER A 617 -6.47 -11.15 -10.61
CA SER A 617 -5.91 -12.10 -9.64
C SER A 617 -6.76 -13.37 -9.45
N PHE A 618 -8.08 -13.23 -9.34
CA PHE A 618 -8.99 -14.39 -9.21
C PHE A 618 -9.31 -15.09 -10.54
N VAL A 619 -9.04 -14.45 -11.67
CA VAL A 619 -9.17 -15.08 -12.99
C VAL A 619 -7.97 -15.98 -13.25
N GLU A 620 -6.77 -15.52 -12.88
CA GLU A 620 -5.56 -16.32 -13.01
C GLU A 620 -5.54 -17.49 -12.02
N ASP A 621 -5.92 -17.25 -10.77
CA ASP A 621 -6.01 -18.31 -9.76
C ASP A 621 -7.26 -18.17 -8.87
N PRO A 622 -8.36 -18.86 -9.23
CA PRO A 622 -9.59 -18.84 -8.44
C PRO A 622 -9.43 -19.40 -7.01
N THR A 623 -8.38 -20.17 -6.70
CA THR A 623 -8.15 -20.67 -5.32
C THR A 623 -7.91 -19.53 -4.33
N ARG A 624 -7.45 -18.36 -4.83
CA ARG A 624 -7.27 -17.15 -4.03
C ARG A 624 -8.56 -16.69 -3.37
N ILE A 625 -9.74 -17.02 -3.91
CA ILE A 625 -11.02 -16.69 -3.25
C ILE A 625 -11.13 -17.42 -1.91
N LEU A 626 -10.82 -18.73 -1.88
CA LEU A 626 -10.82 -19.54 -0.66
C LEU A 626 -9.75 -19.04 0.33
N ARG A 627 -8.57 -18.67 -0.18
CA ARG A 627 -7.49 -18.09 0.61
C ARG A 627 -7.87 -16.75 1.24
N ALA A 628 -8.55 -15.87 0.48
CA ALA A 628 -9.02 -14.58 0.98
C ALA A 628 -9.96 -14.77 2.17
N ILE A 629 -10.91 -15.70 2.06
CA ILE A 629 -11.85 -16.06 3.13
C ILE A 629 -11.08 -16.61 4.34
N ARG A 630 -10.10 -17.48 4.13
CA ARG A 630 -9.27 -18.02 5.20
C ARG A 630 -8.50 -16.93 5.94
N PHE A 631 -7.85 -16.01 5.21
CA PHE A 631 -7.10 -14.91 5.81
C PHE A 631 -7.98 -13.86 6.49
N GLU A 632 -9.15 -13.57 5.94
CA GLU A 632 -10.16 -12.72 6.56
C GLU A 632 -10.45 -13.20 7.99
N GLN A 633 -10.65 -14.51 8.17
CA GLN A 633 -10.99 -15.06 9.48
C GLN A 633 -9.78 -15.25 10.39
N ARG A 634 -8.66 -15.78 9.85
CA ARG A 634 -7.44 -16.04 10.61
C ARG A 634 -6.89 -14.77 11.27
N TYR A 635 -6.92 -13.64 10.56
CA TYR A 635 -6.40 -12.36 11.05
C TYR A 635 -7.48 -11.40 11.54
N ARG A 636 -8.77 -11.80 11.47
CA ARG A 636 -9.93 -10.94 11.76
C ARG A 636 -9.93 -9.67 10.91
N PHE A 637 -9.54 -9.82 9.65
CA PHE A 637 -9.52 -8.78 8.65
C PHE A 637 -10.86 -8.72 7.92
N THR A 638 -10.98 -7.78 6.99
CA THR A 638 -12.10 -7.69 6.05
C THR A 638 -11.56 -7.74 4.63
N ILE A 639 -12.22 -8.48 3.74
CA ILE A 639 -11.88 -8.41 2.31
C ILE A 639 -12.28 -7.04 1.78
N GLU A 640 -11.34 -6.37 1.12
CA GLU A 640 -11.53 -5.02 0.61
C GLU A 640 -12.68 -4.96 -0.43
N PRO A 641 -13.51 -3.88 -0.46
CA PRO A 641 -14.74 -3.87 -1.26
C PRO A 641 -14.57 -4.17 -2.76
N GLN A 642 -13.54 -3.61 -3.39
CA GLN A 642 -13.26 -3.85 -4.81
C GLN A 642 -12.79 -5.30 -5.04
N THR A 643 -11.93 -5.81 -4.16
CA THR A 643 -11.47 -7.20 -4.12
C THR A 643 -12.64 -8.17 -3.98
N MET A 644 -13.60 -7.89 -3.09
CA MET A 644 -14.84 -8.66 -2.97
C MET A 644 -15.68 -8.58 -4.27
N GLY A 645 -15.71 -7.43 -4.92
CA GLY A 645 -16.31 -7.26 -6.24
C GLY A 645 -15.70 -8.19 -7.30
N PHE A 646 -14.37 -8.27 -7.36
CA PHE A 646 -13.67 -9.19 -8.26
C PHE A 646 -13.93 -10.66 -7.93
N ALA A 647 -13.97 -11.02 -6.64
CA ALA A 647 -14.29 -12.38 -6.21
C ALA A 647 -15.69 -12.80 -6.66
N ARG A 648 -16.70 -11.93 -6.45
CA ARG A 648 -18.08 -12.18 -6.90
C ARG A 648 -18.19 -12.32 -8.41
N GLU A 649 -17.48 -11.49 -9.18
CA GLU A 649 -17.46 -11.59 -10.64
C GLU A 649 -16.84 -12.93 -11.11
N ALA A 650 -15.73 -13.35 -10.50
CA ALA A 650 -15.09 -14.63 -10.82
C ALA A 650 -16.00 -15.83 -10.50
N ILE A 651 -16.73 -15.77 -9.37
CA ILE A 651 -17.73 -16.77 -8.99
C ILE A 651 -18.90 -16.79 -9.98
N ALA A 652 -19.44 -15.62 -10.34
CA ALA A 652 -20.56 -15.50 -11.28
C ALA A 652 -20.21 -16.05 -12.67
N ARG A 653 -18.94 -15.96 -13.07
CA ARG A 653 -18.43 -16.54 -14.33
C ARG A 653 -18.05 -18.02 -14.23
N HIS A 654 -18.30 -18.68 -13.10
CA HIS A 654 -17.98 -20.08 -12.83
C HIS A 654 -16.50 -20.43 -12.99
N MET A 655 -15.57 -19.47 -12.83
CA MET A 655 -14.12 -19.67 -13.02
C MET A 655 -13.54 -20.73 -12.07
N ILE A 656 -14.19 -20.95 -10.92
CA ILE A 656 -13.80 -21.96 -9.93
C ILE A 656 -13.88 -23.38 -10.51
N ARG A 657 -14.76 -23.64 -11.50
CA ARG A 657 -14.88 -24.96 -12.16
C ARG A 657 -13.64 -25.34 -12.96
N GLU A 658 -12.79 -24.38 -13.30
CA GLU A 658 -11.55 -24.63 -14.05
C GLU A 658 -10.43 -25.18 -13.15
N LEU A 659 -10.59 -25.13 -11.83
CA LEU A 659 -9.64 -25.69 -10.87
C LEU A 659 -9.74 -27.22 -10.78
N SER A 660 -8.61 -27.88 -10.54
CA SER A 660 -8.63 -29.28 -10.15
C SER A 660 -9.25 -29.46 -8.76
N TYR A 661 -9.96 -30.58 -8.57
CA TYR A 661 -10.55 -30.92 -7.27
C TYR A 661 -9.51 -30.97 -6.15
N GLU A 662 -8.32 -31.51 -6.41
CA GLU A 662 -7.22 -31.58 -5.45
C GLU A 662 -6.87 -30.20 -4.87
N ARG A 663 -6.70 -29.17 -5.71
CA ARG A 663 -6.38 -27.81 -5.25
C ARG A 663 -7.49 -27.18 -4.43
N MET A 664 -8.74 -27.44 -4.80
CA MET A 664 -9.91 -26.98 -4.04
C MET A 664 -10.00 -27.67 -2.67
N VAL A 665 -9.76 -28.98 -2.63
CA VAL A 665 -9.75 -29.78 -1.40
C VAL A 665 -8.64 -29.31 -0.47
N ASP A 666 -7.44 -29.04 -0.99
CA ASP A 666 -6.31 -28.59 -0.18
C ASP A 666 -6.63 -27.28 0.55
N GLU A 667 -7.18 -26.27 -0.15
CA GLU A 667 -7.59 -25.02 0.49
C GLU A 667 -8.78 -25.21 1.44
N LEU A 668 -9.72 -26.11 1.15
CA LEU A 668 -10.80 -26.46 2.08
C LEU A 668 -10.25 -27.12 3.36
N ILE A 669 -9.29 -28.05 3.24
CA ILE A 669 -8.63 -28.68 4.39
C ILE A 669 -7.93 -27.63 5.24
N LEU A 670 -7.25 -26.65 4.61
CA LEU A 670 -6.63 -25.54 5.34
C LEU A 670 -7.67 -24.71 6.10
N ILE A 671 -8.80 -24.37 5.47
CA ILE A 671 -9.92 -23.68 6.14
C ILE A 671 -10.43 -24.49 7.34
N LEU A 672 -10.69 -25.79 7.16
CA LEU A 672 -11.18 -26.69 8.21
C LEU A 672 -10.15 -26.97 9.31
N SER A 673 -8.89 -26.61 9.09
CA SER A 673 -7.79 -26.76 10.05
C SER A 673 -7.52 -25.48 10.86
N GLU A 674 -8.16 -24.36 10.54
CA GLU A 674 -8.07 -23.14 11.36
C GLU A 674 -8.66 -23.38 12.76
N GLU A 675 -8.23 -22.59 13.75
CA GLU A 675 -8.67 -22.75 15.16
C GLU A 675 -10.19 -22.68 15.30
N ASN A 676 -10.82 -21.78 14.54
CA ASN A 676 -12.26 -21.66 14.42
C ASN A 676 -12.67 -21.52 12.94
N PRO A 677 -13.08 -22.61 12.28
CA PRO A 677 -13.46 -22.57 10.87
C PRO A 677 -14.87 -21.99 10.64
N ALA A 678 -15.74 -21.95 11.65
CA ALA A 678 -17.16 -21.63 11.48
C ALA A 678 -17.42 -20.31 10.71
N PRO A 679 -16.75 -19.18 11.01
CA PRO A 679 -16.93 -17.94 10.24
C PRO A 679 -16.54 -18.07 8.77
N ALA A 680 -15.47 -18.83 8.47
CA ALA A 680 -15.02 -19.06 7.10
C ALA A 680 -16.03 -19.91 6.33
N LEU A 681 -16.58 -20.95 6.96
CA LEU A 681 -17.62 -21.80 6.36
C LEU A 681 -18.91 -21.02 6.10
N ARG A 682 -19.30 -20.12 7.01
CA ARG A 682 -20.43 -19.19 6.76
C ARG A 682 -20.16 -18.29 5.55
N ARG A 683 -18.95 -17.76 5.43
CA ARG A 683 -18.55 -16.93 4.28
C ARG A 683 -18.57 -17.73 2.96
N LEU A 684 -18.18 -19.00 2.98
CA LEU A 684 -18.34 -19.90 1.82
C LEU A 684 -19.83 -20.05 1.43
N THR A 685 -20.74 -20.16 2.41
CA THR A 685 -22.20 -20.19 2.16
C THR A 685 -22.70 -18.89 1.54
N GLU A 686 -22.33 -17.74 2.11
CA GLU A 686 -22.75 -16.41 1.62
C GLU A 686 -22.34 -16.16 0.16
N LEU A 687 -21.20 -16.71 -0.25
CA LEU A 687 -20.66 -16.60 -1.60
C LEU A 687 -21.12 -17.72 -2.55
N GLY A 688 -21.95 -18.66 -2.08
CA GLY A 688 -22.46 -19.76 -2.90
C GLY A 688 -21.38 -20.77 -3.33
N LEU A 689 -20.31 -20.92 -2.56
CA LEU A 689 -19.14 -21.71 -2.96
C LEU A 689 -19.31 -23.23 -2.76
N TRP A 690 -20.36 -23.65 -2.05
CA TRP A 690 -20.61 -25.08 -1.78
C TRP A 690 -20.91 -25.90 -3.04
N GLU A 691 -21.47 -25.29 -4.09
CA GLU A 691 -21.70 -25.99 -5.37
C GLU A 691 -20.39 -26.53 -5.98
N TYR A 692 -19.26 -25.86 -5.73
CA TYR A 692 -17.95 -26.27 -6.26
C TYR A 692 -17.19 -27.17 -5.29
N LEU A 693 -17.34 -26.94 -3.98
CA LEU A 693 -16.58 -27.64 -2.94
C LEU A 693 -17.29 -28.92 -2.47
N LEU A 694 -18.57 -28.84 -2.14
CA LEU A 694 -19.33 -29.94 -1.55
C LEU A 694 -20.72 -29.95 -2.19
N PRO A 695 -20.85 -30.39 -3.46
CA PRO A 695 -22.11 -30.33 -4.19
C PRO A 695 -23.23 -31.04 -3.44
N GLY A 696 -24.40 -30.42 -3.36
CA GLY A 696 -25.55 -30.97 -2.64
C GLY A 696 -25.49 -30.83 -1.12
N LEU A 697 -24.57 -30.02 -0.58
CA LEU A 697 -24.57 -29.65 0.84
C LEU A 697 -25.72 -28.68 1.15
N ALA A 698 -26.57 -29.04 2.09
CA ALA A 698 -27.61 -28.15 2.61
C ALA A 698 -27.11 -27.39 3.85
N TRP A 699 -26.74 -26.12 3.68
CA TRP A 699 -26.40 -25.25 4.82
C TRP A 699 -27.66 -24.80 5.56
N THR A 700 -27.92 -25.37 6.74
CA THR A 700 -29.06 -25.01 7.59
C THR A 700 -28.60 -24.32 8.87
N PRO A 701 -29.48 -23.60 9.61
CA PRO A 701 -29.12 -23.04 10.92
C PRO A 701 -28.60 -24.09 11.91
N TRP A 702 -28.98 -25.36 11.75
CA TRP A 702 -28.45 -26.45 12.56
C TRP A 702 -26.98 -26.77 12.23
N VAL A 703 -26.59 -26.72 10.96
CA VAL A 703 -25.17 -26.87 10.55
C VAL A 703 -24.32 -25.79 11.21
N GLU A 704 -24.82 -24.55 11.21
CA GLU A 704 -24.16 -23.40 11.87
C GLU A 704 -23.91 -23.66 13.37
N VAL A 705 -24.90 -24.24 14.06
CA VAL A 705 -24.78 -24.62 15.47
C VAL A 705 -23.74 -25.72 15.65
N GLU A 706 -23.76 -26.78 14.81
CA GLU A 706 -22.79 -27.88 14.91
C GLU A 706 -21.35 -27.39 14.69
N VAL A 707 -21.09 -26.61 13.63
CA VAL A 707 -19.73 -26.09 13.35
C VAL A 707 -19.26 -25.11 14.42
N SER A 708 -20.16 -24.28 14.98
CA SER A 708 -19.82 -23.32 16.03
C SER A 708 -19.60 -23.98 17.40
N ALA A 709 -20.26 -25.10 17.66
CA ALA A 709 -20.12 -25.85 18.91
C ALA A 709 -18.88 -26.77 18.93
N ALA A 710 -18.31 -27.10 17.76
CA ALA A 710 -17.17 -28.00 17.67
C ALA A 710 -15.88 -27.48 18.32
N PRO A 711 -15.43 -26.20 18.13
CA PRO A 711 -14.23 -25.70 18.81
C PRO A 711 -14.26 -25.81 20.35
N PRO A 712 -15.29 -25.31 21.07
CA PRO A 712 -15.34 -25.44 22.52
C PRO A 712 -15.48 -26.91 22.99
N MET A 713 -16.16 -27.76 22.21
CA MET A 713 -16.24 -29.20 22.49
C MET A 713 -14.87 -29.88 22.41
N LEU A 714 -14.12 -29.65 21.33
CA LEU A 714 -12.78 -30.24 21.14
C LEU A 714 -11.81 -29.75 22.22
N LYS A 715 -11.88 -28.46 22.58
CA LYS A 715 -11.08 -27.88 23.67
C LYS A 715 -11.37 -28.55 25.02
N ALA A 716 -12.63 -28.69 25.40
CA ALA A 716 -13.01 -29.31 26.66
C ALA A 716 -12.60 -30.79 26.74
N LEU A 717 -12.72 -31.54 25.63
CA LEU A 717 -12.24 -32.93 25.56
C LEU A 717 -10.71 -33.01 25.77
N ALA A 718 -9.96 -32.10 25.15
CA ALA A 718 -8.51 -32.01 25.31
C ALA A 718 -8.11 -31.71 26.76
N GLU A 719 -8.78 -30.72 27.39
CA GLU A 719 -8.55 -30.33 28.79
C GLU A 719 -8.89 -31.46 29.78
N ALA A 720 -9.88 -32.28 29.47
CA ALA A 720 -10.24 -33.47 30.25
C ALA A 720 -9.29 -34.67 30.02
N GLY A 721 -8.26 -34.53 29.16
CA GLY A 721 -7.36 -35.63 28.80
C GLY A 721 -8.07 -36.78 28.09
N LEU A 722 -9.17 -36.49 27.39
CA LEU A 722 -9.94 -37.44 26.60
C LEU A 722 -9.40 -37.52 25.17
N PRO A 723 -9.59 -38.65 24.48
CA PRO A 723 -9.08 -38.80 23.12
C PRO A 723 -9.68 -37.74 22.20
N ILE A 724 -8.80 -36.94 21.63
CA ILE A 724 -9.09 -35.99 20.56
C ILE A 724 -8.49 -36.51 19.26
N SER A 725 -9.21 -36.32 18.15
CA SER A 725 -8.69 -36.68 16.84
C SER A 725 -7.38 -35.92 16.58
N ARG A 726 -6.39 -36.63 16.03
CA ARG A 726 -5.15 -36.04 15.53
C ARG A 726 -5.35 -35.19 14.27
N ARG A 727 -6.58 -35.12 13.73
CA ARG A 727 -6.94 -34.44 12.48
C ARG A 727 -8.28 -33.69 12.67
N PRO A 728 -8.28 -32.54 13.35
CA PRO A 728 -9.50 -31.76 13.61
C PRO A 728 -10.33 -31.47 12.36
N TRP A 729 -9.67 -31.22 11.21
CA TRP A 729 -10.34 -30.96 9.94
C TRP A 729 -11.30 -32.08 9.50
N VAL A 730 -11.01 -33.34 9.85
CA VAL A 730 -11.87 -34.49 9.51
C VAL A 730 -13.18 -34.44 10.29
N VAL A 731 -13.16 -33.94 11.52
CA VAL A 731 -14.37 -33.74 12.33
C VAL A 731 -15.28 -32.73 11.64
N TYR A 732 -14.75 -31.57 11.25
CA TYR A 732 -15.52 -30.55 10.54
C TYR A 732 -15.99 -31.04 9.17
N PHE A 733 -15.14 -31.75 8.42
CA PHE A 733 -15.54 -32.38 7.17
C PHE A 733 -16.73 -33.33 7.38
N TYR A 734 -16.71 -34.17 8.41
CA TYR A 734 -17.85 -35.04 8.73
C TYR A 734 -19.10 -34.30 9.21
N ILE A 735 -18.96 -33.20 9.96
CA ILE A 735 -20.08 -32.32 10.30
C ILE A 735 -20.75 -31.79 9.04
N LEU A 736 -19.99 -31.40 8.01
CA LEU A 736 -20.55 -30.97 6.74
C LEU A 736 -21.13 -32.17 5.97
N ALA A 737 -20.38 -33.25 5.89
CA ALA A 737 -20.70 -34.36 5.00
C ALA A 737 -21.96 -35.15 5.39
N ARG A 738 -22.36 -35.14 6.67
CA ARG A 738 -23.66 -35.70 7.11
C ARG A 738 -24.88 -34.96 6.53
N HIS A 739 -24.71 -33.73 6.06
CA HIS A 739 -25.77 -32.91 5.45
C HIS A 739 -25.68 -32.84 3.93
N LEU A 740 -24.79 -33.65 3.32
CA LEU A 740 -24.77 -33.84 1.87
C LEU A 740 -25.97 -34.67 1.42
N SER A 741 -26.44 -34.41 0.20
CA SER A 741 -27.26 -35.37 -0.53
C SER A 741 -26.47 -36.65 -0.82
N MET A 742 -27.16 -37.75 -1.10
CA MET A 742 -26.50 -39.01 -1.49
C MET A 742 -25.65 -38.85 -2.76
N GLU A 743 -26.06 -37.96 -3.67
CA GLU A 743 -25.28 -37.59 -4.85
C GLU A 743 -23.98 -36.87 -4.46
N GLY A 744 -24.06 -35.91 -3.54
CA GLY A 744 -22.88 -35.23 -2.98
C GLY A 744 -21.91 -36.16 -2.28
N VAL A 745 -22.42 -37.14 -1.52
CA VAL A 745 -21.59 -38.18 -0.88
C VAL A 745 -20.83 -39.00 -1.93
N ARG A 746 -21.49 -39.42 -3.01
CA ARG A 746 -20.85 -40.16 -4.11
C ARG A 746 -19.80 -39.30 -4.82
N PHE A 747 -20.15 -38.06 -5.12
CA PHE A 747 -19.23 -37.11 -5.75
C PHE A 747 -17.93 -36.97 -4.94
N VAL A 748 -18.06 -36.73 -3.64
CA VAL A 748 -16.91 -36.60 -2.74
C VAL A 748 -16.12 -37.90 -2.65
N ASN A 749 -16.79 -39.06 -2.59
CA ASN A 749 -16.12 -40.36 -2.61
C ASN A 749 -15.25 -40.57 -3.86
N ASP A 750 -15.73 -40.13 -5.02
CA ASP A 750 -15.12 -40.41 -6.32
C ASP A 750 -14.00 -39.40 -6.67
N HIS A 751 -14.11 -38.16 -6.20
CA HIS A 751 -13.20 -37.07 -6.59
C HIS A 751 -12.19 -36.67 -5.50
N TYR A 752 -12.47 -36.92 -4.23
CA TYR A 752 -11.62 -36.41 -3.13
C TYR A 752 -10.58 -37.45 -2.71
N PRO A 753 -9.30 -37.06 -2.57
CA PRO A 753 -8.24 -37.99 -2.17
C PRO A 753 -8.35 -38.35 -0.68
N MET A 754 -9.09 -39.42 -0.36
CA MET A 754 -9.35 -39.87 1.01
C MET A 754 -8.87 -41.30 1.28
N LYS A 755 -8.59 -41.62 2.55
CA LYS A 755 -8.31 -43.00 3.00
C LYS A 755 -9.60 -43.82 3.07
N GLN A 756 -9.50 -45.15 2.94
CA GLN A 756 -10.66 -46.04 2.99
C GLN A 756 -11.48 -45.90 4.28
N VAL A 757 -10.81 -45.82 5.43
CA VAL A 757 -11.47 -45.58 6.73
C VAL A 757 -12.31 -44.30 6.73
N MET A 758 -11.84 -43.25 6.04
CA MET A 758 -12.59 -42.00 5.96
C MET A 758 -13.84 -42.14 5.08
N ARG A 759 -13.73 -42.87 3.96
CA ARG A 759 -14.86 -43.20 3.09
C ARG A 759 -15.91 -44.03 3.80
N ASP A 760 -15.49 -45.07 4.51
CA ASP A 760 -16.41 -45.93 5.25
C ASP A 760 -17.16 -45.12 6.33
N GLY A 761 -16.44 -44.24 7.05
CA GLY A 761 -17.02 -43.31 8.00
C GLY A 761 -18.02 -42.34 7.37
N LEU A 762 -17.72 -41.79 6.19
CA LEU A 762 -18.60 -40.89 5.43
C LEU A 762 -19.95 -41.57 5.11
N PHE A 763 -19.90 -42.76 4.49
CA PHE A 763 -21.12 -43.50 4.14
C PHE A 763 -21.91 -43.91 5.38
N LYS A 764 -21.22 -44.37 6.42
CA LYS A 764 -21.86 -44.77 7.68
C LYS A 764 -22.53 -43.58 8.38
N LEU A 765 -21.88 -42.42 8.40
CA LEU A 765 -22.43 -41.20 8.98
C LEU A 765 -23.73 -40.77 8.29
N HIS A 766 -23.75 -40.83 6.96
CA HIS A 766 -24.93 -40.48 6.17
C HIS A 766 -26.07 -41.51 6.34
N LYS A 767 -25.75 -42.81 6.39
CA LYS A 767 -26.75 -43.90 6.47
C LYS A 767 -27.30 -44.13 7.89
N GLU A 768 -26.45 -44.14 8.90
CA GLU A 768 -26.75 -44.63 10.25
C GLU A 768 -26.63 -43.52 11.32
N GLY A 769 -26.19 -42.32 10.96
CA GLY A 769 -25.86 -41.26 11.93
C GLY A 769 -27.05 -40.79 12.77
N LYS A 770 -28.26 -40.70 12.19
CA LYS A 770 -29.47 -40.31 12.93
C LYS A 770 -29.86 -41.37 13.97
N ASP A 771 -29.94 -42.62 13.56
CA ASP A 771 -30.29 -43.74 14.43
C ASP A 771 -29.25 -43.94 15.54
N THR A 772 -27.98 -43.77 15.20
CA THR A 772 -26.87 -43.83 16.16
C THR A 772 -26.97 -42.71 17.18
N ASN A 773 -27.26 -41.47 16.77
CA ASN A 773 -27.49 -40.37 17.71
C ASN A 773 -28.67 -40.64 18.64
N GLN A 774 -29.76 -41.21 18.14
CA GLN A 774 -30.89 -41.59 19.00
C GLN A 774 -30.49 -42.69 20.00
N ALA A 775 -29.74 -43.70 19.57
CA ALA A 775 -29.25 -44.77 20.44
C ALA A 775 -28.30 -44.22 21.53
N LEU A 776 -27.44 -43.26 21.19
CA LEU A 776 -26.56 -42.58 22.14
C LEU A 776 -27.34 -41.76 23.17
N MET A 777 -28.36 -41.02 22.74
CA MET A 777 -29.21 -40.25 23.66
C MET A 777 -30.01 -41.16 24.59
N ASN A 778 -30.50 -42.30 24.09
CA ASN A 778 -31.14 -43.32 24.92
C ASN A 778 -30.18 -43.92 25.95
N TRP A 779 -28.92 -44.15 25.56
CA TRP A 779 -27.88 -44.61 26.47
C TRP A 779 -27.56 -43.58 27.56
N LEU A 780 -27.45 -42.29 27.21
CA LEU A 780 -27.15 -41.21 28.15
C LEU A 780 -28.26 -40.99 29.20
N ARG A 781 -29.53 -41.18 28.81
CA ARG A 781 -30.71 -40.95 29.66
C ARG A 781 -31.03 -42.09 30.63
N ALA A 782 -30.52 -43.29 30.39
CA ALA A 782 -30.80 -44.47 31.20
C ALA A 782 -29.50 -45.05 31.79
N ASP A 783 -29.59 -45.82 32.86
CA ASP A 783 -28.44 -46.48 33.49
C ASP A 783 -28.06 -47.75 32.72
N ASN A 784 -27.63 -47.57 31.47
CA ASN A 784 -27.27 -48.68 30.58
C ASN A 784 -25.80 -49.09 30.76
N PRO A 785 -25.48 -50.39 30.62
CA PRO A 785 -24.12 -50.90 30.75
C PRO A 785 -23.16 -50.35 29.68
N LEU A 786 -21.86 -50.35 29.98
CA LEU A 786 -20.82 -49.90 29.05
C LEU A 786 -20.71 -50.82 27.82
N SER A 787 -21.04 -52.12 27.96
CA SER A 787 -21.13 -53.05 26.83
C SER A 787 -22.17 -52.62 25.79
N ARG A 788 -23.25 -51.94 26.20
CA ARG A 788 -24.24 -51.39 25.26
C ARG A 788 -23.67 -50.24 24.46
N LEU A 789 -22.94 -49.32 25.10
CA LEU A 789 -22.26 -48.23 24.40
C LEU A 789 -21.19 -48.76 23.43
N GLU A 790 -20.45 -49.79 23.81
CA GLU A 790 -19.49 -50.46 22.94
C GLU A 790 -20.16 -51.01 21.67
N SER A 791 -21.35 -51.63 21.80
CA SER A 791 -22.09 -52.14 20.65
C SER A 791 -22.55 -51.04 19.68
N ILE A 792 -22.82 -49.83 20.20
CA ILE A 792 -23.23 -48.68 19.39
C ILE A 792 -22.03 -48.09 18.63
N LEU A 793 -20.85 -48.05 19.26
CA LEU A 793 -19.68 -47.31 18.75
C LEU A 793 -18.57 -48.17 18.13
N ARG A 794 -18.61 -49.51 18.26
CA ARG A 794 -17.52 -50.43 17.89
C ARG A 794 -16.87 -50.16 16.52
N ASP A 795 -17.69 -49.86 15.52
CA ASP A 795 -17.26 -49.73 14.12
C ASP A 795 -17.31 -48.27 13.61
N TRP A 796 -17.26 -47.30 14.51
CA TRP A 796 -17.27 -45.88 14.15
C TRP A 796 -15.87 -45.26 14.30
N PRO A 797 -15.41 -44.49 13.29
CA PRO A 797 -14.24 -43.64 13.45
C PRO A 797 -14.44 -42.61 14.57
N GLU A 798 -13.36 -42.28 15.29
CA GLU A 798 -13.37 -41.32 16.39
C GLU A 798 -13.89 -39.96 15.94
N GLU A 799 -13.42 -39.50 14.79
CA GLU A 799 -13.83 -38.25 14.16
C GLU A 799 -15.33 -38.20 13.81
N ALA A 800 -15.89 -39.34 13.40
CA ALA A 800 -17.30 -39.44 13.03
C ALA A 800 -18.20 -39.36 14.26
N ILE A 801 -17.74 -39.88 15.41
CA ILE A 801 -18.48 -39.75 16.68
C ILE A 801 -18.37 -38.34 17.22
N LEU A 802 -17.21 -37.69 17.11
CA LEU A 802 -17.10 -36.25 17.43
C LEU A 802 -18.06 -35.42 16.57
N ALA A 803 -18.14 -35.69 15.27
CA ALA A 803 -19.08 -35.01 14.38
C ALA A 803 -20.55 -35.29 14.73
N LEU A 804 -20.88 -36.51 15.16
CA LEU A 804 -22.22 -36.87 15.65
C LEU A 804 -22.63 -36.10 16.92
N ARG A 805 -21.66 -35.77 17.77
CA ARG A 805 -21.86 -35.08 19.05
C ARG A 805 -21.75 -33.56 18.97
N ALA A 806 -21.27 -33.02 17.85
CA ALA A 806 -21.27 -31.58 17.59
C ALA A 806 -22.70 -31.02 17.73
N GLY A 807 -22.84 -29.87 18.38
CA GLY A 807 -24.15 -29.22 18.62
C GLY A 807 -24.99 -29.80 19.76
N PHE A 808 -24.53 -30.86 20.45
CA PHE A 808 -25.21 -31.39 21.64
C PHE A 808 -24.57 -30.91 22.95
N SER A 809 -25.25 -31.20 24.07
CA SER A 809 -24.81 -30.90 25.44
C SER A 809 -23.36 -31.34 25.70
N LEU A 810 -22.50 -30.37 26.07
CA LEU A 810 -21.09 -30.62 26.37
C LEU A 810 -20.90 -31.60 27.54
N PRO A 811 -21.62 -31.48 28.69
CA PRO A 811 -21.55 -32.47 29.77
C PRO A 811 -21.87 -33.90 29.33
N ASP A 812 -22.89 -34.08 28.48
CA ASP A 812 -23.25 -35.40 27.97
C ASP A 812 -22.17 -35.97 27.04
N THR A 813 -21.57 -35.10 26.22
CA THR A 813 -20.46 -35.48 25.34
C THR A 813 -19.23 -35.86 26.14
N LEU A 814 -18.85 -35.11 27.18
CA LEU A 814 -17.74 -35.49 28.07
C LEU A 814 -17.99 -36.84 28.73
N ARG A 815 -19.18 -37.05 29.32
CA ARG A 815 -19.57 -38.33 29.92
C ARG A 815 -19.49 -39.49 28.94
N LEU A 816 -19.91 -39.29 27.68
CA LEU A 816 -19.84 -40.30 26.63
C LEU A 816 -18.38 -40.65 26.27
N PHE A 817 -17.51 -39.66 26.14
CA PHE A 817 -16.10 -39.88 25.80
C PHE A 817 -15.29 -40.46 26.98
N GLU A 818 -15.64 -40.14 28.23
CA GLU A 818 -15.12 -40.82 29.41
C GLU A 818 -15.50 -42.31 29.43
N ALA A 819 -16.78 -42.60 29.17
CA ALA A 819 -17.27 -43.98 29.07
C ALA A 819 -16.56 -44.73 27.93
N TRP A 820 -16.36 -44.07 26.79
CA TRP A 820 -15.65 -44.67 25.67
C TRP A 820 -14.15 -44.88 25.96
N ARG A 821 -13.48 -43.94 26.63
CA ARG A 821 -12.10 -44.13 27.08
C ARG A 821 -11.98 -45.39 27.95
N ARG A 822 -12.89 -45.57 28.91
CA ARG A 822 -12.97 -46.79 29.73
C ARG A 822 -13.18 -48.05 28.89
N ILE A 823 -14.02 -47.98 27.85
CA ILE A 823 -14.23 -49.09 26.90
C ILE A 823 -12.94 -49.51 26.20
N ARG A 824 -12.10 -48.54 25.80
CA ARG A 824 -10.83 -48.78 25.10
C ARG A 824 -9.71 -49.27 26.01
N GLU A 825 -9.67 -48.80 27.25
CA GLU A 825 -8.67 -49.18 28.25
C GLU A 825 -8.96 -50.53 28.92
N THR A 826 -10.20 -51.04 28.80
CA THR A 826 -10.56 -52.33 29.39
C THR A 826 -10.13 -53.49 28.50
N HIS A 827 -9.25 -54.32 29.03
CA HIS A 827 -8.82 -55.58 28.44
C HIS A 827 -9.14 -56.76 29.37
N PRO A 828 -9.38 -57.97 28.83
CA PRO A 828 -9.45 -59.16 29.66
C PRO A 828 -8.09 -59.39 30.35
N ARG A 829 -8.08 -59.89 31.58
CA ARG A 829 -6.85 -60.26 32.27
C ARG A 829 -6.28 -61.58 31.76
N LEU A 830 -7.14 -62.46 31.25
CA LEU A 830 -6.72 -63.68 30.58
C LEU A 830 -6.22 -63.41 29.16
N THR A 831 -5.17 -64.13 28.79
CA THR A 831 -4.57 -64.10 27.46
C THR A 831 -4.91 -65.37 26.67
N GLY A 832 -4.55 -65.40 25.39
CA GLY A 832 -4.66 -66.63 24.59
C GLY A 832 -3.88 -67.81 25.18
N ASN A 833 -2.79 -67.56 25.89
CA ASN A 833 -2.01 -68.61 26.57
C ASN A 833 -2.78 -69.21 27.75
N ASP A 834 -3.54 -68.39 28.49
CA ASP A 834 -4.41 -68.88 29.56
C ASP A 834 -5.55 -69.75 29.01
N LEU A 835 -6.13 -69.38 27.87
CA LEU A 835 -7.16 -70.19 27.20
C LEU A 835 -6.59 -71.53 26.71
N LYS A 836 -5.34 -71.55 26.25
CA LYS A 836 -4.62 -72.77 25.88
C LYS A 836 -4.39 -73.67 27.10
N ALA A 837 -4.04 -73.09 28.24
CA ALA A 837 -3.87 -73.82 29.50
C ALA A 837 -5.20 -74.45 30.00
N LEU A 838 -6.34 -73.85 29.66
CA LEU A 838 -7.68 -74.40 29.90
C LEU A 838 -8.10 -75.50 28.89
N LYS A 839 -7.18 -76.00 28.06
CA LYS A 839 -7.41 -77.03 27.02
C LYS A 839 -8.40 -76.62 25.94
N ILE A 840 -8.57 -75.31 25.69
CA ILE A 840 -9.42 -74.81 24.60
C ILE A 840 -8.59 -74.81 23.30
N PRO A 841 -9.08 -75.41 22.20
CA PRO A 841 -8.33 -75.43 20.93
C PRO A 841 -8.18 -74.02 20.34
N PRO A 842 -6.99 -73.65 19.83
CA PRO A 842 -6.77 -72.34 19.23
C PRO A 842 -7.63 -72.14 17.97
N GLY A 843 -8.19 -70.93 17.82
CA GLY A 843 -9.03 -70.58 16.68
C GLY A 843 -9.92 -69.36 16.94
N PRO A 844 -10.92 -69.07 16.07
CA PRO A 844 -11.85 -67.94 16.23
C PRO A 844 -12.61 -67.91 17.56
N ILE A 845 -12.66 -69.04 18.26
CA ILE A 845 -13.24 -69.14 19.61
C ILE A 845 -12.46 -68.34 20.65
N TYR A 846 -11.14 -68.18 20.51
CA TYR A 846 -10.33 -67.37 21.44
C TYR A 846 -10.77 -65.90 21.39
N ALA A 847 -10.87 -65.33 20.19
CA ALA A 847 -11.32 -63.95 20.03
C ALA A 847 -12.73 -63.73 20.59
N ARG A 848 -13.64 -64.71 20.41
CA ARG A 848 -15.00 -64.67 20.99
C ARG A 848 -14.98 -64.68 22.51
N ILE A 849 -14.21 -65.59 23.12
CA ILE A 849 -14.10 -65.70 24.59
C ILE A 849 -13.45 -64.44 25.17
N LEU A 850 -12.33 -63.99 24.61
CA LEU A 850 -11.64 -62.80 25.08
C LEU A 850 -12.51 -61.54 24.95
N ASN A 851 -13.26 -61.41 23.86
CA ASN A 851 -14.20 -60.29 23.71
C ASN A 851 -15.36 -60.38 24.71
N ARG A 852 -15.90 -61.58 24.98
CA ARG A 852 -16.95 -61.75 26.00
C ARG A 852 -16.43 -61.39 27.39
N LEU A 853 -15.25 -61.90 27.78
CA LEU A 853 -14.60 -61.54 29.04
C LEU A 853 -14.40 -60.02 29.17
N ARG A 854 -13.97 -59.37 28.10
CA ARG A 854 -13.85 -57.91 28.05
C ARG A 854 -15.18 -57.21 28.32
N LEU A 855 -16.28 -57.66 27.69
CA LEU A 855 -17.62 -57.07 27.87
C LEU A 855 -18.17 -57.29 29.28
N GLU A 856 -17.97 -58.47 29.87
CA GLU A 856 -18.38 -58.76 31.25
C GLU A 856 -17.60 -57.94 32.26
N ARG A 857 -16.30 -57.76 32.01
CA ARG A 857 -15.42 -56.91 32.81
C ARG A 857 -15.79 -55.43 32.68
N LEU A 858 -16.16 -54.98 31.48
CA LEU A 858 -16.64 -53.62 31.23
C LEU A 858 -17.86 -53.26 32.06
N ASP A 859 -18.76 -54.23 32.24
CA ASP A 859 -19.98 -54.05 33.02
C ASP A 859 -19.76 -54.32 34.53
N GLY A 860 -18.51 -54.49 34.97
CA GLY A 860 -18.16 -54.70 36.38
C GLY A 860 -18.51 -56.08 36.94
N ARG A 861 -18.91 -57.04 36.10
CA ARG A 861 -19.33 -58.39 36.52
C ARG A 861 -18.15 -59.34 36.77
N LEU A 862 -16.95 -59.01 36.29
CA LEU A 862 -15.71 -59.78 36.50
C LEU A 862 -14.60 -58.88 37.06
N ALA A 863 -14.15 -59.16 38.29
CA ALA A 863 -13.18 -58.32 38.99
C ALA A 863 -11.70 -58.69 38.71
N ASP A 864 -11.39 -59.99 38.63
CA ASP A 864 -10.02 -60.51 38.56
C ASP A 864 -9.86 -61.72 37.61
N ALA A 865 -8.63 -62.20 37.48
CA ALA A 865 -8.28 -63.32 36.60
C ALA A 865 -8.83 -64.67 37.10
N GLY A 866 -9.17 -64.80 38.38
CA GLY A 866 -9.85 -65.99 38.92
C GLY A 866 -11.30 -66.03 38.45
N ALA A 867 -12.03 -64.93 38.64
CA ALA A 867 -13.41 -64.75 38.17
C ALA A 867 -13.52 -64.95 36.65
N GLU A 868 -12.56 -64.43 35.86
CA GLU A 868 -12.52 -64.68 34.41
C GLU A 868 -12.34 -66.17 34.07
N ARG A 869 -11.47 -66.91 34.79
CA ARG A 869 -11.26 -68.35 34.54
C ARG A 869 -12.51 -69.17 34.86
N ASP A 870 -13.18 -68.86 35.96
CA ASP A 870 -14.40 -69.55 36.36
C ASP A 870 -15.52 -69.25 35.36
N PHE A 871 -15.67 -68.00 34.93
CA PHE A 871 -16.62 -67.63 33.88
C PHE A 871 -16.37 -68.41 32.57
N VAL A 872 -15.11 -68.56 32.13
CA VAL A 872 -14.79 -69.39 30.95
C VAL A 872 -15.18 -70.87 31.17
N ARG A 873 -14.97 -71.43 32.37
CA ARG A 873 -15.38 -72.81 32.68
C ARG A 873 -16.89 -72.99 32.64
N HIS A 874 -17.66 -72.04 33.19
CA HIS A 874 -19.13 -72.05 33.13
C HIS A 874 -19.64 -71.90 31.69
N LEU A 875 -19.00 -71.05 30.88
CA LEU A 875 -19.31 -70.88 29.47
C LEU A 875 -19.09 -72.16 28.65
N LEU A 876 -18.05 -72.93 28.95
CA LEU A 876 -17.78 -74.23 28.32
C LEU A 876 -18.76 -75.33 28.75
N ARG A 877 -19.36 -75.22 29.94
CA ARG A 877 -20.37 -76.15 30.47
C ARG A 877 -21.81 -75.82 30.03
N GLY A 878 -22.02 -74.70 29.34
CA GLY A 878 -23.36 -74.23 28.96
C GLY A 878 -24.16 -73.59 30.11
N GLU A 879 -23.50 -73.28 31.22
CA GLU A 879 -24.10 -72.70 32.44
C GLU A 879 -24.10 -71.16 32.43
N ALA A 880 -23.43 -70.55 31.46
CA ALA A 880 -23.45 -69.11 31.18
C ALA A 880 -24.15 -68.81 29.84
N PRO A 881 -24.69 -67.60 29.62
CA PRO A 881 -25.36 -67.24 28.36
C PRO A 881 -24.49 -67.58 27.15
N ALA A 882 -25.09 -68.23 26.15
CA ALA A 882 -24.37 -68.75 24.99
C ALA A 882 -23.57 -67.65 24.28
N LEU A 883 -22.40 -68.03 23.73
CA LEU A 883 -21.64 -67.18 22.82
C LEU A 883 -22.52 -66.84 21.61
N GLU A 884 -22.92 -65.58 21.44
CA GLU A 884 -23.69 -65.16 20.27
C GLU A 884 -23.02 -65.66 18.97
N THR A 885 -23.74 -66.50 18.25
CA THR A 885 -23.38 -66.91 16.89
C THR A 885 -23.62 -65.73 15.97
N LYS A 886 -22.56 -65.12 15.42
CA LYS A 886 -22.71 -64.19 14.30
C LYS A 886 -23.46 -64.92 13.18
N GLY A 887 -24.68 -64.48 12.91
CA GLY A 887 -25.34 -64.74 11.63
C GLY A 887 -24.54 -64.11 10.49
N GLY A 888 -24.38 -64.88 9.41
CA GLY A 888 -24.02 -64.38 8.10
C GLY A 888 -22.70 -64.91 7.55
N LYS A 889 -22.76 -65.99 6.77
CA LYS A 889 -22.52 -65.96 5.31
C LYS A 889 -23.03 -67.27 4.69
N HIS A 890 -24.07 -67.19 3.86
CA HIS A 890 -24.25 -68.13 2.77
C HIS A 890 -24.55 -67.34 1.50
N VAL A 891 -23.55 -67.38 0.62
CA VAL A 891 -23.48 -67.00 -0.81
C VAL A 891 -23.84 -65.58 -1.18
#